data_AF-A0A7Y7YFQ2-F1
#
_entry.id   AF-A0A7Y7YFQ2-F1
#
_cell.length_a   1.000
_cell.length_b   1.000
_cell.length_c   1.000
_cell.angle_alpha   90.00
_cell.angle_beta   90.00
_cell.angle_gamma   90.00
#
_symmetry.space_group_name_H-M   'P 1'
#
loop_
_entity.id
_entity.type
_entity.pdbx_description
1 polymer ?
#
loop_
_entity_poly.entity_id
_entity_poly.type
_entity_poly.pdbx_seq_one_letter_code
_entity_poly.pdbx_strand_id
1 'polypeptide(L)'
;MSAILAFHARPTSLFHQPAAEPRLISYREKNSIFHQAPELRPDDTCLGDNLQGLDTAPAGPSEASVQPFGAAVESIMQRLQDSLPCAQRKALEPLQKLRAEALPALRANDPGSLGKQELQALYRYFKTAERAFANQPRSAENRQRQHLCRVLKWQFRASLSVYLKNALDQALAKSRATVGEGGSQGWDARVGLQIGTGALGGASIGPNVGLSSTLETTQTRIIKDTTSIDVRLKGRLSLINAVSLELGLGYETIRTEKYSDLDTYTRARSLSKWTWWNGSKRDLLSQGKPLFSTCNNYQRNIRLAALSQAWLGDELRKTGNPCPRFDTHQPLPQPFQIESGRRVATTAAAIFDGLGMLRVQAEAKADVLKTGKAQALDIIGVYDRDPAAAEKRLDGLAEYGPDAQQLISAMQAHVIDSSHRLTRAVLDGESAPQIRQVNKELDQRSRQLTEQYVHLKLAGTLDTDADSTIRQLLEQHPRVFRPDTLKLYTARADTLTRTIAVEPKAKLSWGVSLDAGMKISLSSVQEDDPHLCGTYLDIAVSGQFNTLESVQKLLANGLASAGVGDFDTAPLVALIGGTVLYQSHGASAKFSLKLKDGEAALLMTQHFFTQKDAFNQAFSTPTPVTVEAASGSQVNTLLKEQLGSQSLDLILPIALSKLAEGGDIAWWDGYVDKHAPAFDALLNNIAETGKVTLISRELAAIREKITAEKAVVDQLIRAAQAAHDRPDATTLHTAREALKAMLTAYINDYYEAKVKEAWSVT
;
A
#
# COMPACT_ATOMS: atom_id res chain seq x y z
N MET A 1 -52.01 -32.61 15.08
CA MET A 1 -51.63 -33.45 16.23
C MET A 1 -50.11 -33.44 16.36
N SER A 2 -49.66 -32.83 17.45
CA SER A 2 -48.37 -32.83 18.17
C SER A 2 -47.10 -33.42 17.55
N ALA A 3 -46.09 -32.55 17.31
CA ALA A 3 -44.74 -32.58 17.91
C ALA A 3 -43.76 -31.66 17.14
N ILE A 4 -43.73 -30.36 17.49
CA ILE A 4 -42.64 -29.45 17.11
C ILE A 4 -41.69 -29.40 18.31
N LEU A 5 -40.53 -30.05 18.20
CA LEU A 5 -39.46 -29.96 19.19
C LEU A 5 -38.74 -28.63 19.04
N ALA A 6 -38.93 -27.77 20.03
CA ALA A 6 -38.18 -26.55 20.25
C ALA A 6 -36.71 -26.89 20.57
N PHE A 7 -35.77 -26.44 19.73
CA PHE A 7 -34.37 -26.34 20.12
C PHE A 7 -34.13 -24.96 20.75
N HIS A 8 -34.30 -24.87 22.06
CA HIS A 8 -33.68 -23.84 22.88
C HIS A 8 -32.24 -24.26 23.20
N ALA A 9 -31.27 -23.70 22.48
CA ALA A 9 -29.87 -23.75 22.89
C ALA A 9 -29.61 -22.58 23.86
N ARG A 10 -29.53 -22.88 25.16
CA ARG A 10 -28.94 -21.96 26.14
C ARG A 10 -27.42 -21.86 25.90
N PRO A 11 -26.80 -20.69 26.17
CA PRO A 11 -25.38 -20.48 25.97
C PRO A 11 -24.59 -21.15 27.10
N THR A 12 -23.87 -22.22 26.78
CA THR A 12 -22.87 -22.80 27.69
C THR A 12 -21.50 -22.21 27.41
N SER A 13 -20.84 -21.83 28.50
CA SER A 13 -19.57 -21.10 28.64
C SER A 13 -18.42 -21.58 27.74
N LEU A 14 -17.85 -20.65 26.95
CA LEU A 14 -16.64 -20.83 26.12
C LEU A 14 -15.31 -20.50 26.84
N PHE A 15 -15.27 -20.53 28.17
CA PHE A 15 -14.05 -20.27 28.95
C PHE A 15 -13.77 -21.39 29.95
N HIS A 16 -12.85 -22.29 29.61
CA HIS A 16 -11.66 -22.60 30.39
C HIS A 16 -10.92 -23.80 29.79
N GLN A 17 -9.67 -23.59 29.38
CA GLN A 17 -8.54 -24.48 29.66
C GLN A 17 -7.21 -23.75 29.34
N PRO A 18 -6.11 -24.15 30.00
CA PRO A 18 -5.03 -23.25 30.41
C PRO A 18 -4.07 -22.85 29.28
N ALA A 19 -3.35 -21.76 29.54
CA ALA A 19 -2.34 -21.18 28.67
C ALA A 19 -1.31 -22.24 28.21
N ALA A 20 -1.32 -22.56 26.91
CA ALA A 20 -0.14 -23.12 26.28
C ALA A 20 0.91 -22.01 26.19
N GLU A 21 2.04 -22.20 26.86
CA GLU A 21 3.18 -21.30 26.85
C GLU A 21 3.53 -20.87 25.41
N PRO A 22 3.68 -19.56 25.13
CA PRO A 22 4.10 -19.10 23.83
C PRO A 22 5.54 -19.53 23.58
N ARG A 23 5.73 -20.62 22.81
CA ARG A 23 7.02 -20.90 22.18
C ARG A 23 7.26 -19.83 21.13
N LEU A 24 8.22 -18.93 21.39
CA LEU A 24 8.80 -18.01 20.41
C LEU A 24 9.21 -18.79 19.16
N ILE A 25 8.38 -18.71 18.11
CA ILE A 25 8.84 -19.05 16.76
C ILE A 25 9.66 -17.84 16.33
N SER A 26 10.97 -17.95 16.55
CA SER A 26 11.97 -16.98 16.15
C SER A 26 11.73 -16.51 14.72
N TYR A 27 11.85 -15.19 14.53
CA TYR A 27 11.99 -14.56 13.24
C TYR A 27 13.06 -15.32 12.44
N ARG A 28 12.63 -16.08 11.43
CA ARG A 28 13.55 -16.66 10.45
C ARG A 28 13.80 -15.61 9.38
N GLU A 29 15.06 -15.21 9.28
CA GLU A 29 15.66 -14.31 8.28
C GLU A 29 15.19 -14.59 6.83
N LYS A 30 14.80 -15.85 6.54
CA LYS A 30 14.30 -16.34 5.24
C LYS A 30 13.00 -15.72 4.71
N ASN A 31 12.22 -15.00 5.54
CA ASN A 31 10.98 -14.34 5.10
C ASN A 31 11.17 -12.88 4.65
N SER A 32 12.41 -12.39 4.70
CA SER A 32 12.79 -11.15 4.06
C SER A 32 12.91 -11.36 2.55
N ILE A 33 12.25 -10.50 1.77
CA ILE A 33 12.35 -10.44 0.30
C ILE A 33 13.82 -10.26 -0.17
N PHE A 34 14.74 -10.00 0.76
CA PHE A 34 16.17 -9.77 0.57
C PHE A 34 17.05 -11.03 0.53
N HIS A 35 16.51 -12.25 0.65
CA HIS A 35 17.32 -13.46 0.39
C HIS A 35 17.55 -13.75 -1.11
N GLN A 36 16.95 -12.96 -2.00
CA GLN A 36 17.58 -12.69 -3.29
C GLN A 36 18.52 -11.50 -3.14
N ALA A 37 19.57 -11.63 -2.35
CA ALA A 37 20.76 -10.83 -2.63
C ALA A 37 21.20 -11.29 -4.02
N PRO A 38 21.02 -10.51 -5.10
CA PRO A 38 21.54 -10.93 -6.38
C PRO A 38 23.04 -11.06 -6.17
N GLU A 39 23.62 -12.21 -6.52
CA GLU A 39 25.06 -12.33 -6.53
C GLU A 39 25.61 -11.09 -7.25
N LEU A 40 26.49 -10.34 -6.58
CA LEU A 40 27.08 -9.14 -7.16
C LEU A 40 27.98 -9.49 -8.37
N ARG A 41 28.14 -10.77 -8.68
CA ARG A 41 28.78 -11.29 -9.88
C ARG A 41 27.90 -11.04 -11.12
N PRO A 42 28.48 -10.53 -12.22
CA PRO A 42 27.73 -10.30 -13.45
C PRO A 42 27.34 -11.66 -14.06
N ASP A 43 26.05 -11.93 -14.23
CA ASP A 43 25.63 -12.95 -15.19
C ASP A 43 25.87 -12.42 -16.60
N ASP A 44 26.38 -13.29 -17.47
CA ASP A 44 26.69 -13.00 -18.87
C ASP A 44 25.45 -12.91 -19.79
N THR A 45 24.24 -12.91 -19.23
CA THR A 45 22.99 -12.90 -20.00
C THR A 45 22.79 -11.58 -20.76
N CYS A 46 22.65 -11.71 -22.08
CA CYS A 46 22.72 -10.62 -23.05
C CYS A 46 21.48 -9.72 -23.01
N LEU A 47 21.71 -8.40 -22.91
CA LEU A 47 20.70 -7.33 -23.00
C LEU A 47 20.06 -7.16 -24.39
N GLY A 48 20.56 -7.88 -25.41
CA GLY A 48 20.03 -7.82 -26.78
C GLY A 48 18.58 -8.28 -26.89
N ASP A 49 18.19 -9.26 -26.08
CA ASP A 49 16.84 -9.83 -26.06
C ASP A 49 15.86 -8.99 -25.22
N ASN A 50 16.38 -8.11 -24.35
CA ASN A 50 15.63 -7.32 -23.37
C ASN A 50 15.08 -5.99 -23.90
N LEU A 51 15.37 -5.61 -25.14
CA LEU A 51 15.01 -4.32 -25.73
C LEU A 51 13.88 -4.41 -26.77
N GLN A 52 13.15 -5.53 -26.82
CA GLN A 52 12.04 -5.75 -27.73
C GLN A 52 10.70 -5.33 -27.08
N GLY A 53 10.37 -4.04 -27.07
CA GLY A 53 9.04 -3.59 -26.61
C GLY A 53 8.89 -2.09 -26.38
N LEU A 54 9.67 -1.26 -27.08
CA LEU A 54 9.64 0.20 -26.94
C LEU A 54 8.78 0.79 -28.06
N ASP A 55 7.56 1.21 -27.74
CA ASP A 55 6.78 2.14 -28.58
C ASP A 55 6.55 3.44 -27.79
N THR A 56 7.12 4.54 -28.32
CA THR A 56 6.91 5.98 -28.05
C THR A 56 6.75 6.50 -26.61
N ALA A 57 7.63 7.44 -26.22
CA ALA A 57 7.60 8.18 -24.96
C ALA A 57 6.87 9.53 -25.06
N PRO A 58 6.11 9.98 -24.05
CA PRO A 58 5.72 11.38 -23.89
C PRO A 58 6.80 12.19 -23.16
N ALA A 59 7.01 13.44 -23.59
CA ALA A 59 8.03 14.35 -23.08
C ALA A 59 7.63 15.00 -21.75
N GLY A 60 8.60 15.14 -20.83
CA GLY A 60 8.50 15.92 -19.59
C GLY A 60 9.67 16.91 -19.46
N PRO A 61 9.55 17.97 -18.64
CA PRO A 61 10.26 19.22 -18.84
C PRO A 61 11.71 19.22 -18.32
N SER A 62 12.53 20.01 -19.00
CA SER A 62 13.94 20.28 -18.74
C SER A 62 14.10 21.62 -18.04
N GLU A 63 15.03 21.74 -17.08
CA GLU A 63 15.64 23.02 -16.75
C GLU A 63 17.11 22.92 -16.26
N ALA A 64 17.94 23.64 -17.02
CA ALA A 64 19.13 24.47 -16.73
C ALA A 64 20.35 24.02 -15.89
N SER A 65 21.52 24.19 -16.56
CA SER A 65 22.88 24.52 -16.09
C SER A 65 23.75 23.50 -15.33
N VAL A 66 23.83 22.25 -15.83
CA VAL A 66 24.93 21.30 -15.63
C VAL A 66 25.15 20.54 -16.95
N GLN A 67 26.37 20.11 -17.30
CA GLN A 67 26.56 19.33 -18.54
C GLN A 67 25.70 18.05 -18.50
N PRO A 68 24.87 17.78 -19.54
CA PRO A 68 24.09 16.56 -19.63
C PRO A 68 24.96 15.31 -19.51
N PHE A 69 24.47 14.26 -18.85
CA PHE A 69 25.21 13.01 -18.58
C PHE A 69 25.92 12.48 -19.83
N GLY A 70 25.24 12.47 -20.98
CA GLY A 70 25.81 11.94 -22.21
C GLY A 70 26.94 12.79 -22.82
N ALA A 71 26.88 14.12 -22.74
CA ALA A 71 27.96 15.01 -23.17
C ALA A 71 29.20 14.88 -22.27
N ALA A 72 28.99 14.75 -20.96
CA ALA A 72 30.06 14.50 -20.00
C ALA A 72 30.71 13.13 -20.24
N VAL A 73 29.90 12.08 -20.43
CA VAL A 73 30.38 10.73 -20.79
C VAL A 73 31.18 10.75 -22.10
N GLU A 74 30.70 11.44 -23.14
CA GLU A 74 31.42 11.58 -24.41
C GLU A 74 32.82 12.18 -24.19
N SER A 75 32.91 13.29 -23.46
CA SER A 75 34.18 13.95 -23.14
C SER A 75 35.10 13.06 -22.30
N ILE A 76 34.55 12.38 -21.28
CA ILE A 76 35.33 11.48 -20.41
C ILE A 76 35.92 10.34 -21.25
N MET A 77 35.10 9.68 -22.06
CA MET A 77 35.53 8.55 -22.86
C MET A 77 36.53 8.97 -23.94
N GLN A 78 36.37 10.15 -24.54
CA GLN A 78 37.35 10.71 -25.46
C GLN A 78 38.71 10.91 -24.79
N ARG A 79 38.74 11.55 -23.62
CA ARG A 79 39.98 11.77 -22.86
C ARG A 79 40.61 10.46 -22.39
N LEU A 80 39.81 9.46 -22.02
CA LEU A 80 40.29 8.12 -21.69
C LEU A 80 40.92 7.41 -22.90
N GLN A 81 40.44 7.67 -24.12
CA GLN A 81 41.02 7.13 -25.36
C GLN A 81 42.26 7.91 -25.80
N ASP A 82 42.21 9.24 -25.73
CA ASP A 82 43.30 10.13 -26.15
C ASP A 82 44.51 10.03 -25.21
N SER A 83 44.32 9.63 -23.96
CA SER A 83 45.40 9.36 -23.00
C SER A 83 46.13 8.03 -23.22
N LEU A 84 45.73 7.20 -24.20
CA LEU A 84 46.42 5.95 -24.53
C LEU A 84 47.58 6.17 -25.52
N PRO A 85 48.66 5.35 -25.43
CA PRO A 85 49.70 5.28 -26.47
C PRO A 85 49.13 4.89 -27.86
N CYS A 86 49.76 5.36 -28.93
CA CYS A 86 49.30 5.19 -30.32
C CYS A 86 49.05 3.70 -30.72
N ALA A 87 49.91 2.78 -30.26
CA ALA A 87 49.73 1.33 -30.51
C ALA A 87 48.48 0.74 -29.82
N GLN A 88 48.11 1.25 -28.64
CA GLN A 88 46.93 0.82 -27.89
C GLN A 88 45.65 1.49 -28.41
N ARG A 89 45.74 2.70 -28.96
CA ARG A 89 44.61 3.37 -29.65
C ARG A 89 44.15 2.60 -30.89
N LYS A 90 45.07 2.01 -31.67
CA LYS A 90 44.72 1.17 -32.84
C LYS A 90 43.89 -0.05 -32.44
N ALA A 91 44.17 -0.66 -31.29
CA ALA A 91 43.38 -1.77 -30.74
C ALA A 91 41.94 -1.35 -30.34
N LEU A 92 41.64 -0.05 -30.30
CA LEU A 92 40.32 0.52 -29.97
C LEU A 92 39.56 1.08 -31.20
N GLU A 93 40.02 0.87 -32.43
CA GLU A 93 39.29 1.28 -33.66
C GLU A 93 37.82 0.79 -33.72
N PRO A 94 37.48 -0.46 -33.33
CA PRO A 94 36.09 -0.91 -33.28
C PRO A 94 35.23 -0.07 -32.32
N LEU A 95 35.86 0.50 -31.30
CA LEU A 95 35.21 1.32 -30.30
C LEU A 95 34.95 2.75 -30.81
N GLN A 96 35.79 3.26 -31.71
CA GLN A 96 35.54 4.54 -32.40
C GLN A 96 34.33 4.45 -33.34
N LYS A 97 34.16 3.30 -34.02
CA LYS A 97 32.97 3.04 -34.84
C LYS A 97 31.69 2.96 -33.99
N LEU A 98 31.73 2.18 -32.90
CA LEU A 98 30.60 2.10 -31.96
C LEU A 98 30.32 3.43 -31.24
N ARG A 99 31.34 4.27 -31.04
CA ARG A 99 31.18 5.63 -30.51
C ARG A 99 30.38 6.49 -31.48
N ALA A 100 30.69 6.43 -32.78
CA ALA A 100 29.95 7.19 -33.80
C ALA A 100 28.48 6.75 -33.86
N GLU A 101 28.21 5.44 -33.71
CA GLU A 101 26.84 4.89 -33.63
C GLU A 101 26.10 5.30 -32.34
N ALA A 102 26.81 5.44 -31.22
CA ALA A 102 26.25 5.85 -29.92
C ALA A 102 26.20 7.37 -29.73
N LEU A 103 26.83 8.16 -30.60
CA LEU A 103 26.98 9.61 -30.48
C LEU A 103 25.65 10.38 -30.47
N PRO A 104 24.67 10.06 -31.35
CA PRO A 104 23.37 10.72 -31.30
C PRO A 104 22.67 10.50 -29.96
N ALA A 105 22.82 9.29 -29.40
CA ALA A 105 22.23 8.90 -28.13
C ALA A 105 22.93 9.53 -26.91
N LEU A 106 24.25 9.74 -26.98
CA LEU A 106 25.01 10.48 -25.97
C LEU A 106 24.72 11.99 -25.99
N ARG A 107 24.23 12.54 -27.11
CA ARG A 107 23.91 13.96 -27.24
C ARG A 107 22.45 14.30 -26.98
N ALA A 108 21.61 13.30 -26.73
CA ALA A 108 20.24 13.54 -26.32
C ALA A 108 20.19 14.24 -24.96
N ASN A 109 19.43 15.33 -24.88
CA ASN A 109 19.23 16.08 -23.64
C ASN A 109 18.43 15.28 -22.61
N ASP A 110 17.60 14.35 -23.07
CA ASP A 110 16.80 13.45 -22.23
C ASP A 110 17.06 11.99 -22.64
N PRO A 111 17.67 11.16 -21.77
CA PRO A 111 17.80 9.72 -21.97
C PRO A 111 16.45 9.01 -22.20
N GLY A 112 15.34 9.62 -21.74
CA GLY A 112 13.98 9.12 -21.95
C GLY A 112 13.43 9.36 -23.36
N SER A 113 14.05 10.22 -24.16
CA SER A 113 13.73 10.40 -25.58
C SER A 113 14.42 9.36 -26.50
N LEU A 114 15.30 8.54 -25.93
CA LEU A 114 16.11 7.60 -26.70
C LEU A 114 15.31 6.41 -27.20
N GLY A 115 15.37 6.18 -28.50
CA GLY A 115 14.81 5.01 -29.14
C GLY A 115 15.56 3.72 -28.79
N LYS A 116 14.94 2.58 -29.12
CA LYS A 116 15.51 1.23 -28.93
C LYS A 116 16.94 1.09 -29.48
N GLN A 117 17.18 1.58 -30.69
CA GLN A 117 18.45 1.42 -31.39
C GLN A 117 19.57 2.23 -30.70
N GLU A 118 19.22 3.40 -30.18
CA GLU A 118 20.13 4.30 -29.47
C GLU A 118 20.55 3.72 -28.11
N LEU A 119 19.61 3.16 -27.36
CA LEU A 119 19.91 2.44 -26.11
C LEU A 119 20.75 1.18 -26.34
N GLN A 120 20.51 0.45 -27.44
CA GLN A 120 21.34 -0.70 -27.84
C GLN A 120 22.76 -0.26 -28.20
N ALA A 121 22.91 0.83 -28.96
CA ALA A 121 24.21 1.38 -29.34
C ALA A 121 25.01 1.80 -28.10
N LEU A 122 24.38 2.52 -27.16
CA LEU A 122 25.01 2.92 -25.88
C LEU A 122 25.46 1.72 -25.05
N TYR A 123 24.61 0.71 -24.90
CA TYR A 123 24.99 -0.49 -24.15
C TYR A 123 26.14 -1.26 -24.80
N ARG A 124 26.08 -1.44 -26.13
CA ARG A 124 27.16 -2.09 -26.90
C ARG A 124 28.45 -1.32 -26.76
N TYR A 125 28.39 0.02 -26.83
CA TYR A 125 29.52 0.90 -26.64
C TYR A 125 30.18 0.70 -25.26
N PHE A 126 29.44 0.85 -24.16
CA PHE A 126 30.00 0.67 -22.82
C PHE A 126 30.52 -0.75 -22.55
N LYS A 127 29.82 -1.79 -23.04
CA LYS A 127 30.26 -3.19 -22.89
C LYS A 127 31.55 -3.45 -23.67
N THR A 128 31.68 -2.88 -24.86
CA THR A 128 32.87 -3.02 -25.69
C THR A 128 34.03 -2.22 -25.10
N ALA A 129 33.77 -1.03 -24.54
CA ALA A 129 34.75 -0.24 -23.80
C ALA A 129 35.35 -0.99 -22.62
N GLU A 130 34.51 -1.52 -21.74
CA GLU A 130 34.98 -2.30 -20.60
C GLU A 130 35.88 -3.46 -21.02
N ARG A 131 35.46 -4.25 -22.03
CA ARG A 131 36.26 -5.38 -22.56
C ARG A 131 37.57 -4.91 -23.16
N ALA A 132 37.54 -3.81 -23.92
CA ALA A 132 38.72 -3.31 -24.60
C ALA A 132 39.76 -2.74 -23.63
N PHE A 133 39.33 -2.10 -22.53
CA PHE A 133 40.22 -1.69 -21.45
C PHE A 133 40.69 -2.87 -20.59
N ALA A 134 39.86 -3.90 -20.40
CA ALA A 134 40.25 -5.12 -19.67
C ALA A 134 41.36 -5.92 -20.38
N ASN A 135 41.40 -5.85 -21.72
CA ASN A 135 42.41 -6.53 -22.55
C ASN A 135 43.74 -5.76 -22.65
N GLN A 136 43.86 -4.59 -22.01
CA GLN A 136 45.11 -3.83 -21.97
C GLN A 136 46.12 -4.46 -20.99
N PRO A 137 47.43 -4.19 -21.14
CA PRO A 137 48.46 -4.64 -20.19
C PRO A 137 48.12 -4.22 -18.76
N ARG A 138 48.38 -5.12 -17.80
CA ARG A 138 48.11 -4.89 -16.38
C ARG A 138 49.01 -3.76 -15.85
N SER A 139 48.46 -2.54 -15.79
CA SER A 139 49.04 -1.39 -15.09
C SER A 139 48.00 -0.77 -14.16
N ALA A 140 48.45 -0.03 -13.15
CA ALA A 140 47.54 0.68 -12.24
C ALA A 140 46.63 1.66 -13.03
N GLU A 141 47.20 2.35 -14.02
CA GLU A 141 46.49 3.30 -14.87
C GLU A 141 45.43 2.62 -15.76
N ASN A 142 45.76 1.49 -16.38
CA ASN A 142 44.78 0.75 -17.20
C ASN A 142 43.66 0.14 -16.35
N ARG A 143 43.97 -0.33 -15.14
CA ARG A 143 42.96 -0.80 -14.17
C ARG A 143 42.03 0.35 -13.76
N GLN A 144 42.56 1.53 -13.49
CA GLN A 144 41.77 2.73 -13.18
C GLN A 144 40.84 3.12 -14.33
N ARG A 145 41.33 3.10 -15.59
CA ARG A 145 40.52 3.37 -16.79
C ARG A 145 39.40 2.33 -16.98
N GLN A 146 39.70 1.05 -16.76
CA GLN A 146 38.71 -0.03 -16.78
C GLN A 146 37.63 0.18 -15.70
N HIS A 147 38.04 0.54 -14.48
CA HIS A 147 37.14 0.81 -13.37
C HIS A 147 36.21 2.00 -13.67
N LEU A 148 36.76 3.12 -14.13
CA LEU A 148 35.99 4.29 -14.56
C LEU A 148 34.93 3.92 -15.62
N CYS A 149 35.31 3.16 -16.65
CA CYS A 149 34.36 2.71 -17.68
C CYS A 149 33.28 1.78 -17.10
N ARG A 150 33.65 0.87 -16.20
CA ARG A 150 32.72 -0.07 -15.56
C ARG A 150 31.70 0.64 -14.67
N VAL A 151 32.12 1.68 -13.94
CA VAL A 151 31.24 2.48 -13.09
C VAL A 151 30.34 3.40 -13.92
N LEU A 152 30.83 4.04 -14.98
CA LEU A 152 29.99 4.81 -15.91
C LEU A 152 28.89 3.94 -16.55
N LYS A 153 29.22 2.68 -16.88
CA LYS A 153 28.24 1.69 -17.34
C LYS A 153 27.18 1.39 -16.26
N TRP A 154 27.54 1.34 -14.98
CA TRP A 154 26.56 1.15 -13.90
C TRP A 154 25.58 2.31 -13.83
N GLN A 155 26.07 3.56 -13.93
CA GLN A 155 25.23 4.76 -13.97
C GLN A 155 24.25 4.69 -15.16
N PHE A 156 24.74 4.38 -16.36
CA PHE A 156 23.88 4.22 -17.54
C PHE A 156 22.81 3.12 -17.36
N ARG A 157 23.19 1.96 -16.82
CA ARG A 157 22.24 0.86 -16.57
C ARG A 157 21.16 1.23 -15.56
N ALA A 158 21.52 2.03 -14.55
CA ALA A 158 20.58 2.51 -13.55
C ALA A 158 19.58 3.49 -14.17
N SER A 159 20.03 4.49 -14.94
CA SER A 159 19.15 5.42 -15.68
C SER A 159 18.19 4.69 -16.62
N LEU A 160 18.68 3.70 -17.39
CA LEU A 160 17.81 2.87 -18.24
C LEU A 160 16.77 2.08 -17.42
N SER A 161 17.18 1.54 -16.27
CA SER A 161 16.28 0.78 -15.40
C SER A 161 15.21 1.68 -14.78
N VAL A 162 15.54 2.92 -14.42
CA VAL A 162 14.56 3.94 -13.97
C VAL A 162 13.60 4.27 -15.08
N TYR A 163 14.08 4.51 -16.30
CA TYR A 163 13.21 4.82 -17.44
C TYR A 163 12.19 3.70 -17.71
N LEU A 164 12.67 2.45 -17.84
CA LEU A 164 11.78 1.30 -18.06
C LEU A 164 10.80 1.11 -16.90
N LYS A 165 11.25 1.34 -15.66
CA LYS A 165 10.38 1.28 -14.50
C LYS A 165 9.34 2.40 -14.52
N ASN A 166 9.68 3.63 -14.86
CA ASN A 166 8.72 4.74 -14.91
C ASN A 166 7.60 4.47 -15.93
N ALA A 167 7.92 3.86 -17.07
CA ALA A 167 6.92 3.40 -18.03
C ALA A 167 5.98 2.33 -17.42
N LEU A 168 6.53 1.37 -16.67
CA LEU A 168 5.74 0.37 -15.94
C LEU A 168 4.91 0.99 -14.80
N ASP A 169 5.44 1.99 -14.09
CA ASP A 169 4.74 2.73 -13.04
C ASP A 169 3.52 3.44 -13.62
N GLN A 170 3.69 4.19 -14.72
CA GLN A 170 2.61 4.88 -15.41
C GLN A 170 1.56 3.91 -15.97
N ALA A 171 2.00 2.82 -16.59
CA ALA A 171 1.09 1.79 -17.10
C ALA A 171 0.29 1.14 -15.97
N LEU A 172 0.92 0.86 -14.82
CA LEU A 172 0.24 0.29 -13.66
C LEU A 172 -0.73 1.30 -13.04
N ALA A 173 -0.32 2.57 -12.90
CA ALA A 173 -1.18 3.65 -12.40
C ALA A 173 -2.44 3.78 -13.25
N LYS A 174 -2.29 3.78 -14.58
CA LYS A 174 -3.43 3.80 -15.51
C LYS A 174 -4.34 2.58 -15.35
N SER A 175 -3.76 1.38 -15.20
CA SER A 175 -4.50 0.12 -14.98
C SER A 175 -5.24 0.09 -13.63
N ARG A 176 -4.82 0.92 -12.66
CA ARG A 176 -5.38 0.97 -11.29
C ARG A 176 -6.05 2.30 -10.95
N ALA A 177 -6.28 3.17 -11.93
CA ALA A 177 -6.84 4.50 -11.70
C ALA A 177 -8.19 4.47 -10.97
N THR A 178 -9.03 3.47 -11.29
CA THR A 178 -10.34 3.26 -10.63
C THR A 178 -10.21 3.04 -9.12
N VAL A 179 -9.11 2.45 -8.66
CA VAL A 179 -8.85 2.28 -7.22
C VAL A 179 -8.50 3.62 -6.58
N GLY A 180 -7.64 4.42 -7.20
CA GLY A 180 -7.22 5.73 -6.68
C GLY A 180 -8.39 6.68 -6.38
N GLU A 181 -9.48 6.59 -7.15
CA GLU A 181 -10.68 7.40 -6.94
C GLU A 181 -11.58 6.93 -5.79
N GLY A 182 -11.26 5.80 -5.12
CA GLY A 182 -12.07 5.20 -4.06
C GLY A 182 -12.71 3.87 -4.44
N GLY A 183 -12.38 3.33 -5.62
CA GLY A 183 -12.83 2.01 -6.06
C GLY A 183 -12.02 0.85 -5.47
N SER A 184 -12.30 -0.35 -5.98
CA SER A 184 -11.56 -1.57 -5.63
C SER A 184 -11.43 -2.51 -6.81
N GLN A 185 -10.39 -3.32 -6.79
CA GLN A 185 -10.12 -4.36 -7.76
C GLN A 185 -9.73 -5.65 -7.03
N GLY A 186 -10.43 -6.73 -7.33
CA GLY A 186 -10.22 -8.04 -6.72
C GLY A 186 -10.03 -9.13 -7.77
N TRP A 187 -9.23 -10.12 -7.41
CA TRP A 187 -9.11 -11.39 -8.11
C TRP A 187 -9.14 -12.52 -7.10
N ASP A 188 -9.87 -13.58 -7.42
CA ASP A 188 -9.88 -14.80 -6.64
C ASP A 188 -9.77 -16.04 -7.53
N ALA A 189 -9.17 -17.08 -6.98
CA ALA A 189 -9.19 -18.42 -7.55
C ALA A 189 -9.42 -19.43 -6.44
N ARG A 190 -10.23 -20.44 -6.71
CA ARG A 190 -10.49 -21.54 -5.78
C ARG A 190 -10.44 -22.87 -6.51
N VAL A 191 -9.88 -23.86 -5.85
CA VAL A 191 -9.89 -25.25 -6.31
C VAL A 191 -10.40 -26.13 -5.19
N GLY A 192 -11.25 -27.08 -5.55
CA GLY A 192 -12.09 -27.81 -4.62
C GLY A 192 -12.29 -29.26 -5.00
N LEU A 193 -12.51 -30.08 -3.99
CA LEU A 193 -12.95 -31.46 -4.15
C LEU A 193 -14.26 -31.64 -3.39
N GLN A 194 -15.27 -32.15 -4.06
CA GLN A 194 -16.54 -32.56 -3.46
C GLN A 194 -16.62 -34.07 -3.52
N ILE A 195 -16.80 -34.73 -2.37
CA ILE A 195 -16.96 -36.18 -2.28
C ILE A 195 -18.39 -36.45 -1.83
N GLY A 196 -19.15 -37.23 -2.60
CA GLY A 196 -20.53 -37.56 -2.24
C GLY A 196 -21.39 -38.10 -3.38
N THR A 197 -22.64 -38.43 -3.06
CA THR A 197 -23.61 -38.91 -4.04
C THR A 197 -24.19 -37.72 -4.80
N GLY A 198 -23.80 -37.54 -6.06
CA GLY A 198 -24.32 -36.48 -6.94
C GLY A 198 -25.80 -36.65 -7.37
N ALA A 199 -26.56 -37.51 -6.68
CA ALA A 199 -27.96 -37.80 -6.98
C ALA A 199 -28.91 -36.90 -6.19
N LEU A 200 -30.15 -36.80 -6.68
CA LEU A 200 -31.29 -36.20 -5.96
C LEU A 200 -31.39 -36.75 -4.52
N GLY A 201 -31.42 -35.87 -3.52
CA GLY A 201 -31.40 -36.26 -2.10
C GLY A 201 -29.99 -36.46 -1.50
N GLY A 202 -28.93 -36.22 -2.27
CA GLY A 202 -27.54 -36.48 -1.89
C GLY A 202 -26.89 -35.43 -0.98
N ALA A 203 -25.89 -35.89 -0.23
CA ALA A 203 -24.98 -35.05 0.55
C ALA A 203 -23.57 -35.15 -0.02
N SER A 204 -22.88 -34.02 -0.13
CA SER A 204 -21.46 -33.97 -0.47
C SER A 204 -20.70 -33.17 0.58
N ILE A 205 -19.43 -33.53 0.76
CA ILE A 205 -18.51 -32.78 1.59
C ILE A 205 -17.15 -32.75 0.93
N GLY A 206 -16.44 -31.64 1.05
CA GLY A 206 -15.01 -31.68 0.82
C GLY A 206 -14.29 -30.35 0.93
N PRO A 207 -12.96 -30.41 0.81
CA PRO A 207 -12.08 -29.29 1.03
C PRO A 207 -11.97 -28.43 -0.22
N ASN A 208 -11.85 -27.12 0.01
CA ASN A 208 -11.58 -26.09 -0.99
C ASN A 208 -10.40 -25.25 -0.52
N VAL A 209 -9.49 -24.94 -1.44
CA VAL A 209 -8.38 -24.00 -1.22
C VAL A 209 -8.58 -22.80 -2.13
N GLY A 210 -8.53 -21.62 -1.55
CA GLY A 210 -8.67 -20.34 -2.23
C GLY A 210 -7.41 -19.48 -2.12
N LEU A 211 -7.16 -18.71 -3.16
CA LEU A 211 -6.22 -17.61 -3.18
C LEU A 211 -6.97 -16.37 -3.65
N SER A 212 -6.82 -15.26 -2.94
CA SER A 212 -7.40 -13.99 -3.36
C SER A 212 -6.44 -12.83 -3.21
N SER A 213 -6.64 -11.80 -4.02
CA SER A 213 -5.92 -10.55 -4.00
C SER A 213 -6.91 -9.42 -4.23
N THR A 214 -6.88 -8.41 -3.36
CA THR A 214 -7.76 -7.25 -3.44
C THR A 214 -6.93 -5.99 -3.24
N LEU A 215 -7.00 -5.09 -4.21
CA LEU A 215 -6.50 -3.74 -4.11
C LEU A 215 -7.69 -2.79 -3.90
N GLU A 216 -7.71 -2.05 -2.81
CA GLU A 216 -8.80 -1.12 -2.49
C GLU A 216 -8.28 0.16 -1.86
N THR A 217 -9.04 1.23 -1.99
CA THR A 217 -8.81 2.47 -1.26
C THR A 217 -9.70 2.49 -0.02
N THR A 218 -9.10 2.73 1.14
CA THR A 218 -9.86 2.87 2.38
C THR A 218 -10.70 4.14 2.36
N GLN A 219 -11.65 4.21 3.29
CA GLN A 219 -12.41 5.44 3.56
C GLN A 219 -11.48 6.59 3.98
N THR A 220 -10.32 6.26 4.59
CA THR A 220 -9.24 7.19 4.93
C THR A 220 -8.22 7.44 3.80
N ARG A 221 -8.52 7.03 2.56
CA ARG A 221 -7.72 7.27 1.35
C ARG A 221 -6.34 6.61 1.31
N ILE A 222 -6.15 5.56 2.10
CA ILE A 222 -4.97 4.70 2.07
C ILE A 222 -5.21 3.57 1.06
N ILE A 223 -4.20 3.22 0.27
CA ILE A 223 -4.28 2.05 -0.62
C ILE A 223 -3.93 0.79 0.17
N LYS A 224 -4.83 -0.18 0.18
CA LYS A 224 -4.64 -1.52 0.76
C LYS A 224 -4.48 -2.56 -0.34
N ASP A 225 -3.30 -3.20 -0.38
CA ASP A 225 -3.04 -4.38 -1.19
C ASP A 225 -3.13 -5.62 -0.29
N THR A 226 -4.26 -6.31 -0.34
CA THR A 226 -4.56 -7.48 0.48
C THR A 226 -4.36 -8.74 -0.34
N THR A 227 -3.63 -9.70 0.22
CA THR A 227 -3.50 -11.05 -0.29
C THR A 227 -3.99 -12.03 0.76
N SER A 228 -4.74 -13.04 0.36
CA SER A 228 -5.20 -14.06 1.28
C SER A 228 -5.17 -15.46 0.70
N ILE A 229 -4.92 -16.42 1.57
CA ILE A 229 -4.98 -17.85 1.28
C ILE A 229 -6.01 -18.44 2.23
N ASP A 230 -7.03 -19.09 1.69
CA ASP A 230 -8.10 -19.68 2.48
C ASP A 230 -8.21 -21.19 2.25
N VAL A 231 -8.56 -21.91 3.32
CA VAL A 231 -8.89 -23.33 3.29
C VAL A 231 -10.27 -23.47 3.90
N ARG A 232 -11.21 -24.06 3.17
CA ARG A 232 -12.60 -24.24 3.60
C ARG A 232 -13.01 -25.69 3.48
N LEU A 233 -13.71 -26.20 4.48
CA LEU A 233 -14.48 -27.42 4.37
C LEU A 233 -15.92 -27.03 4.04
N LYS A 234 -16.45 -27.52 2.93
CA LYS A 234 -17.83 -27.28 2.52
C LYS A 234 -18.63 -28.57 2.56
N GLY A 235 -19.78 -28.54 3.21
CA GLY A 235 -20.81 -29.57 3.12
C GLY A 235 -22.01 -29.05 2.36
N ARG A 236 -22.54 -29.81 1.41
CA ARG A 236 -23.75 -29.48 0.65
C ARG A 236 -24.76 -30.59 0.80
N LEU A 237 -26.02 -30.22 1.00
CA LEU A 237 -27.14 -31.13 1.19
C LEU A 237 -28.27 -30.70 0.26
N SER A 238 -28.64 -31.57 -0.69
CA SER A 238 -29.72 -31.30 -1.65
C SER A 238 -30.93 -32.10 -1.24
N LEU A 239 -31.95 -31.43 -0.68
CA LEU A 239 -33.09 -32.11 -0.06
C LEU A 239 -34.14 -32.52 -1.11
N ILE A 240 -34.38 -31.71 -2.17
CA ILE A 240 -35.30 -31.95 -3.31
C ILE A 240 -34.84 -31.06 -4.50
N ASN A 241 -35.35 -31.22 -5.74
CA ASN A 241 -35.09 -30.37 -6.93
C ASN A 241 -35.16 -28.84 -6.67
N ALA A 242 -35.84 -28.43 -5.59
CA ALA A 242 -36.11 -27.04 -5.25
C ALA A 242 -35.30 -26.50 -4.06
N VAL A 243 -34.58 -27.31 -3.27
CA VAL A 243 -33.93 -26.85 -2.03
C VAL A 243 -32.52 -27.41 -1.87
N SER A 244 -31.53 -26.54 -1.73
CA SER A 244 -30.17 -26.91 -1.36
C SER A 244 -29.64 -26.08 -0.19
N LEU A 245 -28.99 -26.75 0.76
CA LEU A 245 -28.28 -26.15 1.89
C LEU A 245 -26.77 -26.36 1.72
N GLU A 246 -25.99 -25.32 1.94
CA GLU A 246 -24.52 -25.36 1.98
C GLU A 246 -24.06 -24.86 3.35
N LEU A 247 -23.19 -25.62 4.01
CA LEU A 247 -22.52 -25.24 5.24
C LEU A 247 -21.02 -25.23 4.98
N GLY A 248 -20.31 -24.28 5.57
CA GLY A 248 -18.87 -24.16 5.41
C GLY A 248 -18.17 -23.72 6.68
N LEU A 249 -16.98 -24.26 6.90
CA LEU A 249 -16.03 -23.81 7.91
C LEU A 249 -14.74 -23.44 7.19
N GLY A 250 -14.18 -22.27 7.48
CA GLY A 250 -13.05 -21.70 6.78
C GLY A 250 -11.99 -21.17 7.72
N TYR A 251 -10.73 -21.35 7.33
CA TYR A 251 -9.57 -20.70 7.91
C TYR A 251 -8.82 -19.95 6.80
N GLU A 252 -8.48 -18.70 7.02
CA GLU A 252 -7.84 -17.84 6.04
C GLU A 252 -6.67 -17.10 6.69
N THR A 253 -5.51 -17.07 6.00
CA THR A 253 -4.39 -16.22 6.35
C THR A 253 -4.40 -15.00 5.44
N ILE A 254 -4.21 -13.82 6.03
CA ILE A 254 -4.31 -12.54 5.33
C ILE A 254 -3.02 -11.76 5.55
N ARG A 255 -2.54 -11.13 4.49
CA ARG A 255 -1.47 -10.13 4.53
C ARG A 255 -1.91 -8.91 3.72
N THR A 256 -1.97 -7.77 4.38
CA THR A 256 -2.33 -6.48 3.80
C THR A 256 -1.15 -5.52 3.90
N GLU A 257 -0.76 -4.96 2.77
CA GLU A 257 0.26 -3.91 2.68
C GLU A 257 -0.42 -2.57 2.43
N LYS A 258 -0.09 -1.57 3.24
CA LYS A 258 -0.70 -0.23 3.18
C LYS A 258 0.28 0.78 2.57
N TYR A 259 -0.22 1.55 1.61
CA TYR A 259 0.50 2.61 0.90
C TYR A 259 -0.27 3.93 1.03
N SER A 260 0.46 5.04 1.11
CA SER A 260 -0.12 6.37 1.35
C SER A 260 -1.12 6.79 0.26
N ASP A 261 -0.83 6.39 -0.98
CA ASP A 261 -1.54 6.79 -2.19
C ASP A 261 -1.25 5.80 -3.32
N LEU A 262 -1.96 5.97 -4.45
CA LEU A 262 -1.82 5.10 -5.62
C LEU A 262 -0.44 5.21 -6.28
N ASP A 263 0.18 6.37 -6.30
CA ASP A 263 1.48 6.59 -6.93
C ASP A 263 2.60 5.88 -6.15
N THR A 264 2.50 5.87 -4.84
CA THR A 264 3.40 5.16 -3.94
C THR A 264 3.22 3.65 -4.08
N TYR A 265 1.97 3.18 -4.19
CA TYR A 265 1.66 1.78 -4.51
C TYR A 265 2.24 1.36 -5.87
N THR A 266 1.99 2.12 -6.93
CA THR A 266 2.41 1.77 -8.29
C THR A 266 3.94 1.77 -8.40
N ARG A 267 4.61 2.78 -7.84
CA ARG A 267 6.08 2.82 -7.76
C ARG A 267 6.66 1.66 -6.97
N ALA A 268 5.97 1.15 -5.94
CA ALA A 268 6.41 0.00 -5.17
C ALA A 268 6.20 -1.34 -5.91
N ARG A 269 5.10 -1.47 -6.67
CA ARG A 269 4.60 -2.77 -7.16
C ARG A 269 4.69 -2.97 -8.68
N SER A 270 5.06 -1.97 -9.47
CA SER A 270 5.16 -2.09 -10.93
C SER A 270 6.14 -3.15 -11.44
N LEU A 271 7.11 -3.55 -10.63
CA LEU A 271 8.05 -4.63 -10.95
C LEU A 271 7.56 -6.03 -10.51
N SER A 272 6.41 -6.11 -9.83
CA SER A 272 5.83 -7.36 -9.33
C SER A 272 5.00 -8.04 -10.40
N LYS A 273 5.48 -9.20 -10.87
CA LYS A 273 4.74 -10.08 -11.80
C LYS A 273 3.36 -10.46 -11.27
N TRP A 274 3.28 -10.69 -9.95
CA TRP A 274 2.04 -11.03 -9.26
C TRP A 274 1.02 -9.90 -9.32
N THR A 275 1.45 -8.65 -9.14
CA THR A 275 0.58 -7.46 -9.20
C THR A 275 -0.05 -7.28 -10.59
N TRP A 276 0.72 -7.55 -11.65
CA TRP A 276 0.21 -7.52 -13.02
C TRP A 276 -0.75 -8.67 -13.31
N TRP A 277 -0.40 -9.90 -12.89
CA TRP A 277 -1.25 -11.08 -13.06
C TRP A 277 -2.62 -10.92 -12.42
N ASN A 278 -2.67 -10.42 -11.18
CA ASN A 278 -3.92 -10.35 -10.41
C ASN A 278 -4.87 -9.27 -10.92
N GLY A 279 -4.37 -8.17 -11.49
CA GLY A 279 -5.29 -7.12 -11.94
C GLY A 279 -5.68 -7.23 -13.41
N SER A 280 -4.75 -7.53 -14.32
CA SER A 280 -5.11 -7.72 -15.73
C SER A 280 -4.11 -8.62 -16.44
N LYS A 281 -4.57 -9.84 -16.78
CA LYS A 281 -3.78 -10.80 -17.57
C LYS A 281 -3.40 -10.22 -18.94
N ARG A 282 -4.28 -9.41 -19.54
CA ARG A 282 -4.00 -8.70 -20.80
C ARG A 282 -2.86 -7.69 -20.62
N ASP A 283 -2.89 -6.92 -19.53
CA ASP A 283 -1.86 -5.93 -19.27
C ASP A 283 -0.51 -6.60 -19.01
N LEU A 284 -0.49 -7.70 -18.25
CA LEU A 284 0.72 -8.53 -18.05
C LEU A 284 1.31 -9.00 -19.39
N LEU A 285 0.49 -9.45 -20.34
CA LEU A 285 0.98 -9.86 -21.65
C LEU A 285 1.54 -8.68 -22.45
N SER A 286 0.89 -7.51 -22.39
CA SER A 286 1.35 -6.29 -23.08
C SER A 286 2.64 -5.72 -22.48
N GLN A 287 2.80 -5.77 -21.16
CA GLN A 287 3.94 -5.23 -20.41
C GLN A 287 4.97 -6.30 -20.04
N GLY A 288 4.79 -7.55 -20.46
CA GLY A 288 5.59 -8.68 -19.99
C GLY A 288 7.07 -8.50 -20.30
N LYS A 289 7.42 -8.14 -21.53
CA LYS A 289 8.83 -7.99 -21.94
C LYS A 289 9.59 -6.92 -21.13
N PRO A 290 9.12 -5.67 -20.98
CA PRO A 290 9.79 -4.68 -20.13
C PRO A 290 9.77 -5.08 -18.64
N LEU A 291 8.72 -5.76 -18.18
CA LEU A 291 8.63 -6.26 -16.81
C LEU A 291 9.69 -7.33 -16.49
N PHE A 292 9.77 -8.39 -17.29
CA PHE A 292 10.69 -9.52 -17.04
C PHE A 292 12.18 -9.11 -17.16
N SER A 293 12.49 -8.16 -18.04
CA SER A 293 13.87 -7.65 -18.20
C SER A 293 14.31 -6.76 -17.03
N THR A 294 13.37 -5.97 -16.48
CA THR A 294 13.65 -4.97 -15.44
C THR A 294 13.53 -5.53 -14.03
N CYS A 295 12.55 -6.42 -13.76
CA CYS A 295 12.24 -6.88 -12.40
C CYS A 295 13.42 -7.54 -11.68
N ASN A 296 14.27 -8.27 -12.39
CA ASN A 296 15.40 -9.00 -11.81
C ASN A 296 16.65 -8.11 -11.62
N ASN A 297 16.79 -7.04 -12.39
CA ASN A 297 18.02 -6.24 -12.47
C ASN A 297 17.90 -4.85 -11.85
N TYR A 298 16.68 -4.33 -11.69
CA TYR A 298 16.44 -2.96 -11.24
C TYR A 298 17.15 -2.65 -9.93
N GLN A 299 16.85 -3.38 -8.85
CA GLN A 299 17.42 -3.11 -7.53
C GLN A 299 18.95 -3.17 -7.53
N ARG A 300 19.52 -4.11 -8.30
CA ARG A 300 20.96 -4.26 -8.46
C ARG A 300 21.58 -3.04 -9.15
N ASN A 301 21.05 -2.65 -10.31
CA ASN A 301 21.58 -1.53 -11.10
C ASN A 301 21.51 -0.23 -10.30
N ILE A 302 20.37 0.03 -9.65
CA ILE A 302 20.18 1.21 -8.80
C ILE A 302 21.14 1.20 -7.61
N ARG A 303 21.32 0.05 -6.95
CA ARG A 303 22.25 -0.07 -5.81
C ARG A 303 23.69 0.21 -6.25
N LEU A 304 24.15 -0.36 -7.35
CA LEU A 304 25.52 -0.14 -7.84
C LEU A 304 25.77 1.30 -8.25
N ALA A 305 24.80 1.95 -8.90
CA ALA A 305 24.91 3.37 -9.26
C ALA A 305 24.95 4.27 -8.03
N ALA A 306 24.02 4.09 -7.07
CA ALA A 306 23.99 4.87 -5.84
C ALA A 306 25.27 4.72 -5.01
N LEU A 307 25.78 3.49 -4.86
CA LEU A 307 27.00 3.23 -4.10
C LEU A 307 28.26 3.78 -4.75
N SER A 308 28.29 3.95 -6.08
CA SER A 308 29.51 4.33 -6.81
C SER A 308 29.61 5.82 -7.13
N GLN A 309 28.61 6.62 -6.76
CA GLN A 309 28.51 8.03 -7.15
C GLN A 309 29.65 8.89 -6.57
N ALA A 310 29.95 8.78 -5.28
CA ALA A 310 31.02 9.57 -4.66
C ALA A 310 32.41 9.10 -5.11
N TRP A 311 32.63 7.78 -5.21
CA TRP A 311 33.84 7.22 -5.81
C TRP A 311 34.07 7.74 -7.24
N LEU A 312 33.03 7.75 -8.07
CA LEU A 312 33.10 8.22 -9.45
C LEU A 312 33.41 9.72 -9.52
N GLY A 313 32.75 10.53 -8.69
CA GLY A 313 33.02 11.97 -8.63
C GLY A 313 34.46 12.29 -8.24
N ASP A 314 35.02 11.57 -7.26
CA ASP A 314 36.42 11.72 -6.85
C ASP A 314 37.38 11.30 -7.97
N GLU A 315 37.15 10.16 -8.63
CA GLU A 315 38.02 9.68 -9.70
C GLU A 315 37.97 10.55 -10.96
N LEU A 316 36.81 11.12 -11.29
CA LEU A 316 36.69 12.08 -12.38
C LEU A 316 37.43 13.39 -12.05
N ARG A 317 37.32 13.90 -10.82
CA ARG A 317 38.09 15.08 -10.38
C ARG A 317 39.59 14.85 -10.46
N LYS A 318 40.09 13.70 -9.97
CA LYS A 318 41.53 13.34 -10.06
C LYS A 318 42.05 13.28 -11.49
N THR A 319 41.22 12.87 -12.43
CA THR A 319 41.59 12.73 -13.84
C THR A 319 41.29 13.98 -14.69
N GLY A 320 40.91 15.10 -14.04
CA GLY A 320 40.60 16.37 -14.71
C GLY A 320 39.33 16.33 -15.55
N ASN A 321 38.48 15.32 -15.36
CA ASN A 321 37.25 15.09 -16.11
C ASN A 321 36.05 15.83 -15.49
N PRO A 322 35.09 16.31 -16.30
CA PRO A 322 33.86 16.89 -15.78
C PRO A 322 33.08 15.83 -14.98
N CYS A 323 32.48 16.23 -13.86
CA CYS A 323 31.59 15.37 -13.08
C CYS A 323 30.17 15.51 -13.63
N PRO A 324 29.60 14.46 -14.28
CA PRO A 324 28.21 14.48 -14.70
C PRO A 324 27.27 14.68 -13.52
N ARG A 325 26.11 15.31 -13.75
CA ARG A 325 24.99 15.16 -12.81
C ARG A 325 24.48 13.73 -12.94
N PHE A 326 24.67 12.94 -11.90
CA PHE A 326 24.05 11.62 -11.80
C PHE A 326 22.70 11.78 -11.14
N ASP A 327 21.67 11.15 -11.70
CA ASP A 327 20.35 11.12 -11.07
C ASP A 327 20.44 10.40 -9.74
N THR A 328 19.97 11.04 -8.67
CA THR A 328 19.87 10.38 -7.37
C THR A 328 18.73 9.37 -7.43
N HIS A 329 19.09 8.10 -7.49
CA HIS A 329 18.09 7.04 -7.59
C HIS A 329 17.54 6.65 -6.22
N GLN A 330 16.29 7.01 -5.96
CA GLN A 330 15.62 6.65 -4.71
C GLN A 330 15.36 5.14 -4.61
N PRO A 331 15.36 4.57 -3.38
CA PRO A 331 14.89 3.21 -3.16
C PRO A 331 13.42 3.06 -3.59
N LEU A 332 12.99 1.82 -3.81
CA LEU A 332 11.57 1.54 -4.02
C LEU A 332 10.79 1.98 -2.77
N PRO A 333 9.66 2.67 -2.93
CA PRO A 333 8.77 2.92 -1.81
C PRO A 333 8.39 1.61 -1.16
N GLN A 334 8.37 1.60 0.18
CA GLN A 334 7.94 0.45 0.97
C GLN A 334 6.55 0.75 1.54
N PRO A 335 5.74 -0.27 1.81
CA PRO A 335 4.52 -0.06 2.57
C PRO A 335 4.87 0.54 3.93
N PHE A 336 4.16 1.60 4.33
CA PHE A 336 4.39 2.24 5.63
C PHE A 336 3.84 1.39 6.79
N GLN A 337 2.99 0.40 6.48
CA GLN A 337 2.43 -0.53 7.45
C GLN A 337 2.10 -1.86 6.77
N ILE A 338 2.42 -2.95 7.46
CA ILE A 338 2.02 -4.31 7.07
C ILE A 338 1.08 -4.84 8.15
N GLU A 339 -0.06 -5.38 7.74
CA GLU A 339 -1.04 -6.01 8.61
C GLU A 339 -1.11 -7.49 8.24
N SER A 340 -0.93 -8.38 9.20
CA SER A 340 -0.95 -9.83 8.97
C SER A 340 -1.89 -10.49 9.96
N GLY A 341 -2.71 -11.42 9.50
CA GLY A 341 -3.78 -11.94 10.32
C GLY A 341 -4.31 -13.30 9.91
N ARG A 342 -5.24 -13.78 10.74
CA ARG A 342 -5.95 -15.05 10.59
C ARG A 342 -7.43 -14.79 10.74
N ARG A 343 -8.23 -15.26 9.79
CA ARG A 343 -9.68 -15.26 9.84
C ARG A 343 -10.19 -16.68 9.99
N VAL A 344 -11.11 -16.87 10.92
CA VAL A 344 -11.94 -18.08 11.01
C VAL A 344 -13.35 -17.70 10.63
N ALA A 345 -13.95 -18.42 9.69
CA ALA A 345 -15.27 -18.12 9.17
C ALA A 345 -16.17 -19.36 9.17
N THR A 346 -17.44 -19.17 9.49
CA THR A 346 -18.51 -20.13 9.29
C THR A 346 -19.48 -19.55 8.28
N THR A 347 -19.86 -20.32 7.27
CA THR A 347 -20.82 -19.91 6.23
C THR A 347 -21.98 -20.88 6.20
N ALA A 348 -23.18 -20.37 6.00
CA ALA A 348 -24.39 -21.14 5.75
C ALA A 348 -25.13 -20.49 4.59
N ALA A 349 -25.47 -21.24 3.56
CA ALA A 349 -26.27 -20.76 2.44
C ALA A 349 -27.45 -21.69 2.19
N ALA A 350 -28.60 -21.12 1.90
CA ALA A 350 -29.80 -21.84 1.50
C ALA A 350 -30.28 -21.29 0.16
N ILE A 351 -30.59 -22.18 -0.77
CA ILE A 351 -31.09 -21.85 -2.10
C ILE A 351 -32.42 -22.56 -2.28
N PHE A 352 -33.43 -21.78 -2.65
CA PHE A 352 -34.78 -22.23 -2.95
C PHE A 352 -35.10 -21.91 -4.40
N ASP A 353 -35.50 -22.90 -5.19
CA ASP A 353 -35.89 -22.78 -6.59
C ASP A 353 -37.37 -23.20 -6.76
N GLY A 354 -38.24 -22.20 -6.87
CA GLY A 354 -39.67 -22.38 -7.06
C GLY A 354 -40.00 -22.71 -8.52
N LEU A 355 -39.63 -23.93 -8.96
CA LEU A 355 -39.99 -24.49 -10.28
C LEU A 355 -39.52 -23.63 -11.48
N GLY A 356 -38.33 -23.02 -11.38
CA GLY A 356 -37.75 -22.25 -12.47
C GLY A 356 -38.33 -20.84 -12.66
N MET A 357 -39.23 -20.38 -11.77
CA MET A 357 -39.85 -19.04 -11.83
C MET A 357 -39.28 -18.04 -10.82
N LEU A 358 -38.83 -18.50 -9.66
CA LEU A 358 -38.23 -17.67 -8.62
C LEU A 358 -37.12 -18.44 -7.90
N ARG A 359 -35.91 -17.90 -7.91
CA ARG A 359 -34.79 -18.42 -7.14
C ARG A 359 -34.46 -17.45 -6.00
N VAL A 360 -34.64 -17.90 -4.77
CA VAL A 360 -34.27 -17.16 -3.56
C VAL A 360 -32.99 -17.78 -2.99
N GLN A 361 -32.00 -16.95 -2.71
CA GLN A 361 -30.77 -17.37 -2.05
C GLN A 361 -30.60 -16.54 -0.78
N ALA A 362 -30.33 -17.19 0.34
CA ALA A 362 -29.92 -16.54 1.57
C ALA A 362 -28.56 -17.10 1.97
N GLU A 363 -27.57 -16.23 2.14
CA GLU A 363 -26.27 -16.58 2.68
C GLU A 363 -26.05 -15.88 4.01
N ALA A 364 -25.55 -16.59 5.01
CA ALA A 364 -25.12 -16.06 6.29
C ALA A 364 -23.66 -16.45 6.50
N LYS A 365 -22.85 -15.52 7.00
CA LYS A 365 -21.44 -15.71 7.32
C LYS A 365 -21.16 -15.10 8.67
N ALA A 366 -20.52 -15.84 9.55
CA ALA A 366 -19.93 -15.29 10.77
C ALA A 366 -18.42 -15.49 10.71
N ASP A 367 -17.62 -14.46 10.98
CA ASP A 367 -16.17 -14.58 11.01
C ASP A 367 -15.50 -13.77 12.11
N VAL A 368 -14.36 -14.28 12.56
CA VAL A 368 -13.47 -13.60 13.50
C VAL A 368 -12.12 -13.44 12.83
N LEU A 369 -11.72 -12.19 12.62
CA LEU A 369 -10.43 -11.80 12.06
C LEU A 369 -9.56 -11.24 13.19
N LYS A 370 -8.43 -11.88 13.43
CA LYS A 370 -7.36 -11.37 14.30
C LYS A 370 -6.19 -10.93 13.42
N THR A 371 -5.73 -9.70 13.56
CA THR A 371 -4.53 -9.24 12.86
C THR A 371 -3.55 -8.57 13.80
N GLY A 372 -2.29 -8.51 13.38
CA GLY A 372 -1.26 -7.66 13.96
C GLY A 372 -0.76 -6.69 12.91
N LYS A 373 -0.84 -5.40 13.21
CA LYS A 373 -0.18 -4.32 12.47
C LYS A 373 1.28 -4.28 12.89
N ALA A 374 2.19 -4.19 11.94
CA ALA A 374 3.61 -4.13 12.18
C ALA A 374 4.26 -3.01 11.34
N GLN A 375 5.17 -2.29 11.96
CA GLN A 375 6.03 -1.30 11.34
C GLN A 375 7.48 -1.57 11.75
N ALA A 376 8.35 -1.73 10.77
CA ALA A 376 9.78 -1.91 11.00
C ALA A 376 10.43 -0.53 11.15
N LEU A 377 11.11 -0.31 12.28
CA LEU A 377 11.67 0.98 12.68
C LEU A 377 13.18 0.87 12.89
N ASP A 378 13.90 1.89 12.45
CA ASP A 378 15.26 2.17 12.91
C ASP A 378 15.23 3.09 14.14
N ILE A 379 16.39 3.46 14.69
CA ILE A 379 16.44 4.28 15.91
C ILE A 379 15.76 5.65 15.76
N ILE A 380 15.82 6.24 14.55
CA ILE A 380 15.13 7.50 14.24
C ILE A 380 13.61 7.28 14.27
N GLY A 381 13.13 6.21 13.64
CA GLY A 381 11.70 5.86 13.67
C GLY A 381 11.19 5.48 15.06
N VAL A 382 12.06 4.97 15.95
CA VAL A 382 11.72 4.78 17.37
C VAL A 382 11.59 6.14 18.06
N TYR A 383 12.54 7.05 17.86
CA TYR A 383 12.50 8.41 18.44
C TYR A 383 11.26 9.19 18.01
N ASP A 384 10.94 9.22 16.71
CA ASP A 384 9.77 9.93 16.18
C ASP A 384 8.45 9.41 16.79
N ARG A 385 8.43 8.15 17.22
CA ARG A 385 7.26 7.48 17.79
C ARG A 385 7.17 7.60 19.30
N ASP A 386 8.24 7.24 19.99
CA ASP A 386 8.35 7.17 21.44
C ASP A 386 9.78 7.58 21.85
N PRO A 387 9.99 8.89 22.12
CA PRO A 387 11.29 9.41 22.54
C PRO A 387 11.83 8.72 23.80
N ALA A 388 10.96 8.34 24.75
CA ALA A 388 11.36 7.68 25.98
C ALA A 388 11.82 6.23 25.72
N ALA A 389 11.21 5.53 24.76
CA ALA A 389 11.72 4.24 24.30
C ALA A 389 13.08 4.40 23.59
N ALA A 390 13.27 5.44 22.78
CA ALA A 390 14.57 5.70 22.16
C ALA A 390 15.65 5.98 23.22
N GLU A 391 15.36 6.80 24.23
CA GLU A 391 16.25 7.11 25.35
C GLU A 391 16.70 5.83 26.07
N LYS A 392 15.76 4.98 26.49
CA LYS A 392 16.06 3.67 27.12
C LYS A 392 16.92 2.74 26.26
N ARG A 393 16.82 2.85 24.93
CA ARG A 393 17.62 2.02 24.00
C ARG A 393 19.02 2.60 23.78
N LEU A 394 19.20 3.89 24.05
CA LEU A 394 20.45 4.61 23.95
C LEU A 394 21.17 4.74 25.31
N ASP A 395 20.52 4.36 26.41
CA ASP A 395 21.10 4.25 27.75
C ASP A 395 22.42 3.46 27.70
N GLY A 396 23.54 4.18 27.87
CA GLY A 396 24.90 3.63 27.77
C GLY A 396 25.79 4.27 26.69
N LEU A 397 25.24 5.10 25.79
CA LEU A 397 26.03 5.89 24.82
C LEU A 397 26.64 7.18 25.41
N ALA A 398 26.42 7.44 26.69
CA ALA A 398 26.70 8.71 27.37
C ALA A 398 28.19 9.08 27.51
N GLU A 399 29.14 8.22 27.13
CA GLU A 399 30.56 8.47 27.40
C GLU A 399 31.30 9.26 26.31
N TYR A 400 30.79 9.41 25.08
CA TYR A 400 31.45 10.22 24.03
C TYR A 400 30.48 10.63 22.90
N GLY A 401 29.72 11.71 23.09
CA GLY A 401 28.86 12.30 22.05
C GLY A 401 29.60 13.41 21.29
N PRO A 402 29.84 13.30 19.97
CA PRO A 402 30.41 14.40 19.18
C PRO A 402 29.47 15.62 19.16
N ASP A 403 30.03 16.82 19.00
CA ASP A 403 29.21 18.02 18.73
C ASP A 403 28.49 17.90 17.36
N ALA A 404 27.50 18.76 17.11
CA ALA A 404 26.67 18.68 15.89
C ALA A 404 27.49 18.80 14.58
N GLN A 405 28.56 19.60 14.58
CA GLN A 405 29.43 19.80 13.41
C GLN A 405 30.34 18.60 13.15
N GLN A 406 30.84 17.98 14.22
CA GLN A 406 31.57 16.72 14.16
C GLN A 406 30.69 15.59 13.63
N LEU A 407 29.42 15.53 14.02
CA LEU A 407 28.46 14.56 13.49
C LEU A 407 28.21 14.77 11.98
N ILE A 408 27.94 16.01 11.55
CA ILE A 408 27.76 16.35 10.13
C ILE A 408 29.00 15.92 9.32
N SER A 409 30.19 16.27 9.80
CA SER A 409 31.46 15.92 9.16
C SER A 409 31.66 14.39 9.10
N ALA A 410 31.32 13.68 10.17
CA ALA A 410 31.41 12.22 10.23
C ALA A 410 30.41 11.53 9.29
N MET A 411 29.20 12.08 9.14
CA MET A 411 28.19 11.59 8.20
C MET A 411 28.67 11.79 6.75
N GLN A 412 29.16 12.98 6.40
CA GLN A 412 29.70 13.25 5.07
C GLN A 412 30.89 12.33 4.74
N ALA A 413 31.82 12.16 5.68
CA ALA A 413 32.94 11.24 5.53
C ALA A 413 32.48 9.79 5.35
N HIS A 414 31.44 9.36 6.08
CA HIS A 414 30.88 8.01 5.98
C HIS A 414 30.23 7.74 4.62
N VAL A 415 29.55 8.72 4.02
CA VAL A 415 29.01 8.60 2.65
C VAL A 415 30.13 8.35 1.65
N ILE A 416 31.23 9.11 1.77
CA ILE A 416 32.40 8.97 0.90
C ILE A 416 33.07 7.60 1.13
N ASP A 417 33.39 7.24 2.37
CA ASP A 417 34.05 5.98 2.71
C ASP A 417 33.23 4.76 2.26
N SER A 418 31.92 4.77 2.56
CA SER A 418 30.99 3.72 2.14
C SER A 418 31.01 3.52 0.63
N SER A 419 31.01 4.63 -0.12
CA SER A 419 31.07 4.59 -1.58
C SER A 419 32.38 3.99 -2.08
N HIS A 420 33.52 4.44 -1.53
CA HIS A 420 34.84 3.96 -1.94
C HIS A 420 35.05 2.47 -1.64
N ARG A 421 34.76 2.04 -0.40
CA ARG A 421 35.00 0.67 0.05
C ARG A 421 34.12 -0.34 -0.70
N LEU A 422 32.82 -0.07 -0.82
CA LEU A 422 31.90 -0.97 -1.54
C LEU A 422 32.19 -1.00 -3.04
N THR A 423 32.49 0.15 -3.64
CA THR A 423 32.80 0.22 -5.08
C THR A 423 34.07 -0.54 -5.41
N ARG A 424 35.14 -0.35 -4.62
CA ARG A 424 36.40 -1.11 -4.81
C ARG A 424 36.20 -2.61 -4.63
N ALA A 425 35.54 -3.04 -3.56
CA ALA A 425 35.27 -4.46 -3.31
C ALA A 425 34.56 -5.13 -4.51
N VAL A 426 33.59 -4.45 -5.13
CA VAL A 426 32.88 -4.95 -6.32
C VAL A 426 33.74 -4.90 -7.59
N LEU A 427 34.53 -3.83 -7.77
CA LEU A 427 35.39 -3.66 -8.95
C LEU A 427 36.54 -4.67 -8.97
N ASP A 428 37.21 -4.84 -7.82
CA ASP A 428 38.33 -5.76 -7.61
C ASP A 428 37.90 -7.24 -7.58
N GLY A 429 36.59 -7.50 -7.63
CA GLY A 429 36.04 -8.85 -7.76
C GLY A 429 36.10 -9.66 -6.48
N GLU A 430 36.00 -9.00 -5.33
CA GLU A 430 35.94 -9.66 -4.03
C GLU A 430 34.80 -10.69 -3.97
N SER A 431 34.99 -11.70 -3.13
CA SER A 431 33.99 -12.75 -2.92
C SER A 431 32.74 -12.19 -2.22
N ALA A 432 31.57 -12.83 -2.44
CA ALA A 432 30.33 -12.41 -1.81
C ALA A 432 30.39 -12.35 -0.26
N PRO A 433 31.11 -13.24 0.46
CA PRO A 433 31.34 -13.08 1.91
C PRO A 433 32.11 -11.81 2.28
N GLN A 434 33.15 -11.44 1.53
CA GLN A 434 33.95 -10.24 1.80
C GLN A 434 33.11 -8.97 1.60
N ILE A 435 32.35 -8.89 0.51
CA ILE A 435 31.44 -7.76 0.26
C ILE A 435 30.37 -7.67 1.36
N ARG A 436 29.86 -8.82 1.86
CA ARG A 436 28.92 -8.83 3.00
C ARG A 436 29.56 -8.32 4.28
N GLN A 437 30.82 -8.67 4.55
CA GLN A 437 31.56 -8.17 5.70
C GLN A 437 31.76 -6.64 5.63
N VAL A 438 32.15 -6.11 4.46
CA VAL A 438 32.24 -4.66 4.24
C VAL A 438 30.89 -3.98 4.47
N ASN A 439 29.79 -4.51 3.92
CA ASN A 439 28.46 -3.94 4.19
C ASN A 439 28.12 -3.96 5.68
N LYS A 440 28.43 -5.03 6.41
CA LYS A 440 28.15 -5.14 7.85
C LYS A 440 28.88 -4.08 8.67
N GLU A 441 30.15 -3.83 8.35
CA GLU A 441 30.95 -2.78 9.02
C GLU A 441 30.40 -1.38 8.73
N LEU A 442 29.98 -1.13 7.49
CA LEU A 442 29.38 0.14 7.11
C LEU A 442 28.01 0.34 7.76
N ASP A 443 27.17 -0.70 7.81
CA ASP A 443 25.87 -0.67 8.50
C ASP A 443 26.07 -0.40 10.00
N GLN A 444 27.07 -1.02 10.64
CA GLN A 444 27.41 -0.74 12.03
C GLN A 444 27.81 0.73 12.25
N ARG A 445 28.56 1.32 11.32
CA ARG A 445 28.92 2.74 11.40
C ARG A 445 27.72 3.66 11.16
N SER A 446 26.87 3.34 10.17
CA SER A 446 25.62 4.06 9.93
C SER A 446 24.72 4.06 11.17
N ARG A 447 24.60 2.89 11.82
CA ARG A 447 23.86 2.74 13.08
C ARG A 447 24.38 3.70 14.14
N GLN A 448 25.69 3.68 14.40
CA GLN A 448 26.32 4.58 15.39
C GLN A 448 26.01 6.06 15.10
N LEU A 449 26.10 6.48 13.83
CA LEU A 449 25.84 7.88 13.44
C LEU A 449 24.36 8.25 13.66
N THR A 450 23.43 7.35 13.33
CA THR A 450 22.00 7.59 13.58
C THR A 450 21.65 7.58 15.06
N GLU A 451 22.30 6.74 15.88
CA GLU A 451 22.14 6.71 17.33
C GLU A 451 22.69 8.01 17.96
N GLN A 452 23.82 8.52 17.49
CA GLN A 452 24.38 9.82 17.90
C GLN A 452 23.46 10.99 17.55
N TYR A 453 22.88 11.00 16.35
CA TYR A 453 21.88 12.00 15.96
C TYR A 453 20.67 12.01 16.90
N VAL A 454 20.10 10.83 17.18
CA VAL A 454 18.94 10.72 18.09
C VAL A 454 19.31 11.12 19.52
N HIS A 455 20.52 10.78 19.98
CA HIS A 455 21.00 11.22 21.29
C HIS A 455 21.10 12.75 21.41
N LEU A 456 21.68 13.44 20.42
CA LEU A 456 21.73 14.91 20.40
C LEU A 456 20.32 15.53 20.35
N LYS A 457 19.39 14.87 19.65
CA LYS A 457 17.98 15.27 19.60
C LYS A 457 17.28 15.16 20.96
N LEU A 458 17.45 14.05 21.66
CA LEU A 458 16.91 13.85 23.01
C LEU A 458 17.51 14.84 24.02
N ALA A 459 18.81 15.13 23.90
CA ALA A 459 19.51 16.08 24.76
C ALA A 459 19.15 17.55 24.49
N GLY A 460 18.43 17.86 23.40
CA GLY A 460 18.08 19.24 23.02
C GLY A 460 19.27 20.11 22.62
N THR A 461 20.42 19.51 22.28
CA THR A 461 21.67 20.22 21.95
C THR A 461 21.84 20.51 20.46
N LEU A 462 20.88 20.07 19.64
CA LEU A 462 20.87 20.26 18.20
C LEU A 462 20.11 21.56 17.86
N ASP A 463 20.81 22.55 17.30
CA ASP A 463 20.14 23.73 16.75
C ASP A 463 19.35 23.40 15.46
N THR A 464 18.46 24.30 15.05
CA THR A 464 17.57 24.08 13.89
C THR A 464 18.33 23.94 12.58
N ASP A 465 19.43 24.67 12.42
CA ASP A 465 20.24 24.65 11.19
C ASP A 465 21.02 23.33 11.06
N ALA A 466 21.65 22.85 12.12
CA ALA A 466 22.32 21.55 12.13
C ALA A 466 21.31 20.40 11.98
N ASP A 467 20.12 20.51 12.60
CA ASP A 467 19.04 19.54 12.38
C ASP A 467 18.65 19.44 10.91
N SER A 468 18.39 20.59 10.28
CA SER A 468 17.98 20.64 8.87
C SER A 468 19.05 20.03 7.96
N THR A 469 20.33 20.30 8.25
CA THR A 469 21.47 19.76 7.50
C THR A 469 21.57 18.24 7.64
N ILE A 470 21.44 17.71 8.86
CA ILE A 470 21.49 16.27 9.11
C ILE A 470 20.29 15.57 8.46
N ARG A 471 19.07 16.11 8.59
CA ARG A 471 17.88 15.58 7.91
C ARG A 471 18.05 15.55 6.40
N GLN A 472 18.61 16.62 5.83
CA GLN A 472 18.91 16.67 4.40
C GLN A 472 19.90 15.56 3.98
N LEU A 473 20.95 15.29 4.78
CA LEU A 473 21.88 14.18 4.51
C LEU A 473 21.20 12.80 4.58
N LEU A 474 20.31 12.59 5.56
CA LEU A 474 19.53 11.36 5.70
C LEU A 474 18.59 11.14 4.51
N GLU A 475 17.94 12.21 4.04
CA GLU A 475 17.02 12.19 2.88
C GLU A 475 17.77 12.00 1.55
N GLN A 476 18.96 12.57 1.40
CA GLN A 476 19.79 12.40 0.21
C GLN A 476 20.44 11.02 0.12
N HIS A 477 20.76 10.39 1.26
CA HIS A 477 21.47 9.12 1.33
C HIS A 477 20.76 8.04 2.16
N PRO A 478 19.48 7.71 1.88
CA PRO A 478 18.70 6.78 2.70
C PRO A 478 19.27 5.36 2.69
N ARG A 479 19.92 4.95 1.59
CA ARG A 479 20.57 3.63 1.49
C ARG A 479 21.82 3.49 2.35
N VAL A 480 22.45 4.59 2.74
CA VAL A 480 23.64 4.59 3.60
C VAL A 480 23.19 4.67 5.06
N PHE A 481 22.33 5.63 5.39
CA PHE A 481 22.01 5.92 6.79
C PHE A 481 20.77 5.21 7.33
N ARG A 482 19.81 4.85 6.48
CA ARG A 482 18.57 4.16 6.89
C ARG A 482 18.29 2.91 6.05
N PRO A 483 19.27 2.02 5.77
CA PRO A 483 18.99 0.79 5.05
C PRO A 483 18.08 -0.12 5.90
N ASP A 484 17.35 -1.02 5.23
CA ASP A 484 16.42 -1.95 5.90
C ASP A 484 17.13 -2.85 6.95
N THR A 485 18.44 -3.05 6.84
CA THR A 485 19.26 -3.77 7.83
C THR A 485 19.35 -3.06 9.18
N LEU A 486 19.08 -1.75 9.24
CA LEU A 486 19.03 -0.97 10.48
C LEU A 486 17.64 -0.89 11.11
N LYS A 487 16.61 -1.46 10.45
CA LYS A 487 15.27 -1.56 11.02
C LYS A 487 15.19 -2.70 12.03
N LEU A 488 15.89 -2.53 13.15
CA LEU A 488 16.07 -3.53 14.20
C LEU A 488 14.87 -3.62 15.15
N TYR A 489 14.03 -2.58 15.18
CA TYR A 489 12.89 -2.48 16.08
C TYR A 489 11.60 -2.72 15.32
N THR A 490 10.60 -3.26 16.00
CA THR A 490 9.25 -3.41 15.43
C THR A 490 8.22 -2.76 16.33
N ALA A 491 7.45 -1.83 15.80
CA ALA A 491 6.24 -1.37 16.46
C ALA A 491 5.07 -2.27 16.06
N ARG A 492 4.26 -2.68 17.04
CA ARG A 492 3.11 -3.56 16.83
C ARG A 492 1.85 -3.06 17.52
N ALA A 493 0.72 -3.24 16.84
CA ALA A 493 -0.61 -3.09 17.42
C ALA A 493 -1.51 -4.23 16.94
N ASP A 494 -2.26 -4.82 17.87
CA ASP A 494 -3.17 -5.92 17.57
C ASP A 494 -4.57 -5.39 17.22
N THR A 495 -5.25 -6.06 16.29
CA THR A 495 -6.64 -5.76 15.94
C THR A 495 -7.50 -7.01 15.97
N LEU A 496 -8.77 -6.82 16.33
CA LEU A 496 -9.77 -7.87 16.37
C LEU A 496 -11.04 -7.36 15.71
N THR A 497 -11.49 -8.05 14.68
CA THR A 497 -12.78 -7.80 14.04
C THR A 497 -13.64 -9.05 14.13
N ARG A 498 -14.88 -8.89 14.56
CA ARG A 498 -15.90 -9.94 14.55
C ARG A 498 -17.02 -9.48 13.64
N THR A 499 -17.35 -10.27 12.62
CA THR A 499 -18.34 -9.90 11.61
C THR A 499 -19.41 -10.97 11.51
N ILE A 500 -20.67 -10.53 11.44
CA ILE A 500 -21.83 -11.32 11.05
C ILE A 500 -22.38 -10.65 9.79
N ALA A 501 -22.41 -11.37 8.68
CA ALA A 501 -22.94 -10.90 7.41
C ALA A 501 -24.08 -11.79 6.94
N VAL A 502 -25.14 -11.18 6.44
CA VAL A 502 -26.31 -11.84 5.87
C VAL A 502 -26.60 -11.23 4.50
N GLU A 503 -26.78 -12.07 3.49
CA GLU A 503 -26.97 -11.67 2.11
C GLU A 503 -28.22 -12.37 1.53
N PRO A 504 -29.41 -11.79 1.75
CA PRO A 504 -30.61 -12.16 0.99
C PRO A 504 -30.52 -11.69 -0.47
N LYS A 505 -30.76 -12.63 -1.39
CA LYS A 505 -30.88 -12.42 -2.84
C LYS A 505 -32.19 -12.99 -3.35
N ALA A 506 -32.84 -12.26 -4.24
CA ALA A 506 -33.98 -12.75 -5.01
C ALA A 506 -33.67 -12.61 -6.50
N LYS A 507 -33.87 -13.70 -7.26
CA LYS A 507 -33.73 -13.73 -8.71
C LYS A 507 -35.03 -14.16 -9.36
N LEU A 508 -35.61 -13.29 -10.18
CA LEU A 508 -36.76 -13.58 -11.03
C LEU A 508 -36.26 -14.02 -12.42
N SER A 509 -36.77 -15.13 -12.93
CA SER A 509 -36.27 -15.78 -14.16
C SER A 509 -37.07 -15.46 -15.44
N TRP A 510 -38.04 -14.54 -15.41
CA TRP A 510 -38.81 -14.16 -16.59
C TRP A 510 -38.36 -12.82 -17.18
N GLY A 511 -37.75 -12.88 -18.37
CA GLY A 511 -37.69 -11.79 -19.37
C GLY A 511 -36.82 -10.57 -19.06
N VAL A 512 -36.51 -10.27 -17.79
CA VAL A 512 -35.57 -9.23 -17.36
C VAL A 512 -34.84 -9.78 -16.14
N SER A 513 -33.55 -10.05 -16.26
CA SER A 513 -32.73 -10.52 -15.13
C SER A 513 -32.57 -9.41 -14.09
N LEU A 514 -33.52 -9.30 -13.17
CA LEU A 514 -33.43 -8.46 -11.97
C LEU A 514 -32.74 -9.26 -10.86
N ASP A 515 -31.41 -9.19 -10.82
CA ASP A 515 -30.60 -9.66 -9.70
C ASP A 515 -30.61 -8.55 -8.62
N ALA A 516 -31.65 -8.48 -7.78
CA ALA A 516 -31.70 -7.58 -6.64
C ALA A 516 -31.23 -8.30 -5.36
N GLY A 517 -30.22 -7.75 -4.70
CA GLY A 517 -29.60 -8.32 -3.52
C GLY A 517 -29.16 -7.25 -2.54
N MET A 518 -29.35 -7.53 -1.25
CA MET A 518 -28.86 -6.69 -0.17
C MET A 518 -27.95 -7.53 0.72
N LYS A 519 -26.74 -7.08 0.96
CA LYS A 519 -25.80 -7.67 1.90
C LYS A 519 -25.69 -6.75 3.10
N ILE A 520 -26.05 -7.26 4.27
CA ILE A 520 -25.97 -6.55 5.55
C ILE A 520 -24.88 -7.20 6.38
N SER A 521 -23.95 -6.41 6.89
CA SER A 521 -22.83 -6.88 7.70
C SER A 521 -22.76 -6.07 8.99
N LEU A 522 -22.91 -6.74 10.13
CA LEU A 522 -22.68 -6.20 11.46
C LEU A 522 -21.27 -6.60 11.90
N SER A 523 -20.41 -5.64 12.19
CA SER A 523 -19.04 -5.91 12.63
C SER A 523 -18.67 -5.16 13.89
N SER A 524 -18.13 -5.87 14.88
CA SER A 524 -17.48 -5.29 16.05
C SER A 524 -15.98 -5.23 15.81
N VAL A 525 -15.40 -4.03 15.87
CA VAL A 525 -14.01 -3.74 15.54
C VAL A 525 -13.29 -3.20 16.77
N GLN A 526 -12.14 -3.80 17.07
CA GLN A 526 -11.13 -3.29 17.99
C GLN A 526 -9.85 -3.02 17.19
N GLU A 527 -9.39 -1.79 17.21
CA GLU A 527 -8.23 -1.28 16.47
C GLU A 527 -7.37 -0.41 17.41
N ASP A 528 -6.20 0.01 16.93
CA ASP A 528 -5.33 0.99 17.60
C ASP A 528 -5.96 2.37 17.69
N ASP A 529 -6.75 2.76 16.69
CA ASP A 529 -7.45 4.03 16.67
C ASP A 529 -8.81 3.94 17.40
N PRO A 530 -9.03 4.72 18.48
CA PRO A 530 -10.29 4.69 19.22
C PRO A 530 -11.51 5.13 18.38
N HIS A 531 -11.34 6.00 17.37
CA HIS A 531 -12.43 6.42 16.49
C HIS A 531 -12.76 5.37 15.43
N LEU A 532 -11.85 4.45 15.14
CA LEU A 532 -12.12 3.27 14.31
C LEU A 532 -12.69 2.09 15.12
N CYS A 533 -12.60 2.10 16.45
CA CYS A 533 -13.23 1.10 17.30
C CYS A 533 -14.75 1.26 17.38
N GLY A 534 -15.48 0.15 17.50
CA GLY A 534 -16.92 0.14 17.76
C GLY A 534 -17.68 -0.90 16.94
N THR A 535 -18.99 -0.71 16.85
CA THR A 535 -19.88 -1.60 16.09
C THR A 535 -20.33 -0.90 14.82
N TYR A 536 -20.12 -1.54 13.67
CA TYR A 536 -20.44 -1.03 12.34
C TYR A 536 -21.54 -1.85 11.70
N LEU A 537 -22.39 -1.16 10.93
CA LEU A 537 -23.41 -1.73 10.09
C LEU A 537 -23.11 -1.31 8.64
N ASP A 538 -22.65 -2.27 7.84
CA ASP A 538 -22.37 -2.11 6.42
C ASP A 538 -23.52 -2.72 5.60
N ILE A 539 -24.16 -1.92 4.76
CA ILE A 539 -25.25 -2.35 3.88
C ILE A 539 -24.80 -2.14 2.45
N ALA A 540 -24.61 -3.22 1.70
CA ALA A 540 -24.35 -3.18 0.26
C ALA A 540 -25.59 -3.61 -0.50
N VAL A 541 -26.05 -2.76 -1.40
CA VAL A 541 -27.23 -2.95 -2.23
C VAL A 541 -26.79 -3.11 -3.67
N SER A 542 -27.28 -4.15 -4.34
CA SER A 542 -26.97 -4.47 -5.73
C SER A 542 -28.25 -4.76 -6.51
N GLY A 543 -28.32 -4.26 -7.74
CA GLY A 543 -29.49 -4.45 -8.61
C GLY A 543 -30.56 -3.36 -8.49
N GLN A 544 -31.66 -3.54 -9.23
CA GLN A 544 -32.72 -2.53 -9.31
C GLN A 544 -33.86 -2.86 -8.33
N PHE A 545 -34.29 -1.85 -7.56
CA PHE A 545 -35.46 -1.92 -6.71
C PHE A 545 -36.59 -1.08 -7.31
N ASN A 546 -37.76 -1.69 -7.46
CA ASN A 546 -38.93 -1.04 -8.05
C ASN A 546 -39.86 -0.41 -7.01
N THR A 547 -39.78 -0.81 -5.73
CA THR A 547 -40.63 -0.29 -4.65
C THR A 547 -39.87 -0.14 -3.34
N LEU A 548 -40.29 0.82 -2.52
CA LEU A 548 -39.76 1.05 -1.18
C LEU A 548 -40.07 -0.12 -0.23
N GLU A 549 -41.23 -0.76 -0.40
CA GLU A 549 -41.64 -1.93 0.41
C GLU A 549 -40.66 -3.11 0.26
N SER A 550 -40.11 -3.34 -0.94
CA SER A 550 -39.12 -4.39 -1.16
C SER A 550 -37.82 -4.10 -0.41
N VAL A 551 -37.37 -2.83 -0.40
CA VAL A 551 -36.22 -2.38 0.38
C VAL A 551 -36.47 -2.58 1.87
N GLN A 552 -37.64 -2.15 2.37
CA GLN A 552 -38.01 -2.26 3.78
C GLN A 552 -38.04 -3.72 4.25
N LYS A 553 -38.66 -4.63 3.49
CA LYS A 553 -38.74 -6.05 3.84
C LYS A 553 -37.36 -6.72 3.87
N LEU A 554 -36.51 -6.46 2.87
CA LEU A 554 -35.17 -7.04 2.82
C LEU A 554 -34.27 -6.49 3.92
N LEU A 555 -34.36 -5.19 4.19
CA LEU A 555 -33.61 -4.55 5.27
C LEU A 555 -34.04 -5.09 6.64
N ALA A 556 -35.34 -5.10 6.93
CA ALA A 556 -35.86 -5.57 8.22
C ALA A 556 -35.50 -7.05 8.47
N ASN A 557 -35.70 -7.92 7.46
CA ASN A 557 -35.34 -9.33 7.58
C ASN A 557 -33.84 -9.54 7.74
N GLY A 558 -33.01 -8.78 7.01
CA GLY A 558 -31.56 -8.88 7.08
C GLY A 558 -30.99 -8.35 8.39
N LEU A 559 -31.52 -7.25 8.92
CA LEU A 559 -31.16 -6.70 10.24
C LEU A 559 -31.54 -7.67 11.36
N ALA A 560 -32.77 -8.18 11.35
CA ALA A 560 -33.21 -9.18 12.32
C ALA A 560 -32.33 -10.44 12.28
N SER A 561 -31.97 -10.91 11.08
CA SER A 561 -31.07 -12.05 10.89
C SER A 561 -29.63 -11.78 11.33
N ALA A 562 -29.17 -10.52 11.24
CA ALA A 562 -27.88 -10.08 11.74
C ALA A 562 -27.88 -9.83 13.26
N GLY A 563 -29.03 -9.99 13.94
CA GLY A 563 -29.19 -9.78 15.38
C GLY A 563 -29.45 -8.34 15.79
N VAL A 564 -29.89 -7.48 14.87
CA VAL A 564 -30.25 -6.07 15.12
C VAL A 564 -31.77 -5.96 15.21
N GLY A 565 -32.32 -5.98 16.42
CA GLY A 565 -33.78 -6.02 16.67
C GLY A 565 -34.41 -4.72 17.17
N ASP A 566 -33.67 -3.89 17.92
CA ASP A 566 -34.21 -2.73 18.66
C ASP A 566 -33.99 -1.39 17.94
N PHE A 567 -33.79 -1.40 16.62
CA PHE A 567 -33.39 -0.23 15.84
C PHE A 567 -34.54 0.33 15.00
N ASP A 568 -34.74 1.66 15.00
CA ASP A 568 -35.69 2.30 14.08
C ASP A 568 -35.16 2.21 12.64
N THR A 569 -35.78 1.36 11.84
CA THR A 569 -35.37 1.13 10.45
C THR A 569 -35.87 2.20 9.48
N ALA A 570 -36.83 3.06 9.87
CA ALA A 570 -37.44 4.01 8.95
C ALA A 570 -36.44 5.01 8.33
N PRO A 571 -35.50 5.62 9.09
CA PRO A 571 -34.47 6.49 8.52
C PRO A 571 -33.54 5.76 7.54
N LEU A 572 -33.21 4.50 7.81
CA LEU A 572 -32.39 3.67 6.92
C LEU A 572 -33.13 3.33 5.63
N VAL A 573 -34.42 2.98 5.71
CA VAL A 573 -35.26 2.71 4.55
C VAL A 573 -35.38 3.96 3.68
N ALA A 574 -35.58 5.14 4.27
CA ALA A 574 -35.64 6.39 3.54
C ALA A 574 -34.29 6.71 2.85
N LEU A 575 -33.17 6.56 3.56
CA LEU A 575 -31.83 6.76 3.02
C LEU A 575 -31.54 5.82 1.84
N ILE A 576 -31.77 4.52 2.03
CA ILE A 576 -31.53 3.52 0.98
C ILE A 576 -32.50 3.74 -0.18
N GLY A 577 -33.79 3.91 0.09
CA GLY A 577 -34.84 4.13 -0.91
C GLY A 577 -34.55 5.36 -1.79
N GLY A 578 -34.17 6.49 -1.20
CA GLY A 578 -33.78 7.69 -1.94
C GLY A 578 -32.54 7.53 -2.83
N THR A 579 -31.78 6.45 -2.62
CA THR A 579 -30.49 6.20 -3.28
C THR A 579 -30.56 5.07 -4.32
N VAL A 580 -31.36 4.03 -4.06
CA VAL A 580 -31.32 2.77 -4.83
C VAL A 580 -32.55 2.50 -5.71
N LEU A 581 -33.61 3.29 -5.55
CA LEU A 581 -34.76 3.20 -6.46
C LEU A 581 -34.33 3.61 -7.88
N TYR A 582 -34.71 2.80 -8.86
CA TYR A 582 -34.42 3.02 -10.29
C TYR A 582 -32.93 3.01 -10.70
N GLN A 583 -32.05 2.37 -9.92
CA GLN A 583 -30.65 2.21 -10.30
C GLN A 583 -30.48 1.46 -11.64
N SER A 584 -29.44 1.77 -12.41
CA SER A 584 -29.12 1.07 -13.66
C SER A 584 -28.52 -0.31 -13.39
N HIS A 585 -28.61 -1.22 -14.36
CA HIS A 585 -27.93 -2.51 -14.29
C HIS A 585 -26.41 -2.34 -14.05
N GLY A 586 -25.83 -3.16 -13.18
CA GLY A 586 -24.41 -3.07 -12.78
C GLY A 586 -24.10 -1.99 -11.73
N ALA A 587 -25.07 -1.17 -11.33
CA ALA A 587 -24.91 -0.24 -10.22
C ALA A 587 -25.09 -0.95 -8.86
N SER A 588 -24.33 -0.47 -7.88
CA SER A 588 -24.45 -0.89 -6.49
C SER A 588 -24.20 0.30 -5.57
N ALA A 589 -24.83 0.29 -4.40
CA ALA A 589 -24.59 1.30 -3.37
C ALA A 589 -24.11 0.63 -2.07
N LYS A 590 -23.10 1.20 -1.42
CA LYS A 590 -22.64 0.81 -0.09
C LYS A 590 -22.94 1.93 0.89
N PHE A 591 -23.58 1.58 2.00
CA PHE A 591 -23.82 2.44 3.15
C PHE A 591 -23.01 1.89 4.32
N SER A 592 -22.13 2.71 4.88
CA SER A 592 -21.37 2.38 6.08
C SER A 592 -21.85 3.23 7.23
N LEU A 593 -22.34 2.57 8.28
CA LEU A 593 -22.85 3.21 9.48
C LEU A 593 -22.11 2.71 10.72
N LYS A 594 -22.06 3.54 11.76
CA LYS A 594 -21.55 3.18 13.07
C LYS A 594 -22.64 3.29 14.12
N LEU A 595 -22.81 2.25 14.92
CA LEU A 595 -23.79 2.22 16.01
C LEU A 595 -23.16 2.85 17.25
N LYS A 596 -23.69 3.98 17.70
CA LYS A 596 -23.24 4.73 18.88
C LYS A 596 -24.45 5.08 19.74
N ASP A 597 -24.38 4.76 21.03
CA ASP A 597 -25.43 5.11 22.01
C ASP A 597 -26.87 4.72 21.58
N GLY A 598 -27.02 3.61 20.85
CA GLY A 598 -28.32 3.14 20.33
C GLY A 598 -28.77 3.78 19.01
N GLU A 599 -28.03 4.76 18.48
CA GLU A 599 -28.29 5.44 17.21
C GLU A 599 -27.31 4.95 16.12
N ALA A 600 -27.75 4.96 14.84
CA ALA A 600 -26.86 4.65 13.72
C ALA A 600 -26.42 5.96 13.06
N ALA A 601 -25.13 6.27 13.20
CA ALA A 601 -24.50 7.38 12.51
C ALA A 601 -24.07 6.93 11.12
N LEU A 602 -24.60 7.57 10.07
CA LEU A 602 -24.08 7.37 8.72
C LEU A 602 -22.65 7.92 8.67
N LEU A 603 -21.70 7.10 8.26
CA LEU A 603 -20.33 7.53 8.02
C LEU A 603 -20.12 7.88 6.56
N MET A 604 -20.54 7.00 5.65
CA MET A 604 -20.36 7.22 4.21
C MET A 604 -21.36 6.44 3.37
N THR A 605 -21.79 7.04 2.27
CA THR A 605 -22.50 6.40 1.17
C THR A 605 -21.63 6.41 -0.08
N GLN A 606 -21.51 5.27 -0.75
CA GLN A 606 -20.71 5.12 -1.97
C GLN A 606 -21.53 4.43 -3.05
N HIS A 607 -21.44 4.93 -4.28
CA HIS A 607 -22.07 4.36 -5.46
C HIS A 607 -20.99 3.80 -6.35
N PHE A 608 -21.17 2.56 -6.78
CA PHE A 608 -20.22 1.87 -7.62
C PHE A 608 -20.89 1.35 -8.88
N PHE A 609 -20.12 1.38 -9.96
CA PHE A 609 -20.34 0.49 -11.09
C PHE A 609 -19.47 -0.75 -10.91
N THR A 610 -20.12 -1.91 -10.80
CA THR A 610 -19.45 -3.18 -10.54
C THR A 610 -19.37 -4.02 -11.80
N GLN A 611 -18.15 -4.29 -12.25
CA GLN A 611 -17.87 -5.29 -13.26
C GLN A 611 -17.38 -6.55 -12.57
N LYS A 612 -18.02 -7.68 -12.84
CA LYS A 612 -17.62 -8.97 -12.30
C LYS A 612 -17.50 -9.97 -13.43
N ASP A 613 -16.36 -10.63 -13.48
CA ASP A 613 -16.15 -11.80 -14.33
C ASP A 613 -15.93 -12.99 -13.40
N ALA A 614 -16.64 -14.08 -13.64
CA ALA A 614 -16.54 -15.27 -12.80
C ALA A 614 -16.63 -16.51 -13.67
N PHE A 615 -15.58 -17.30 -13.62
CA PHE A 615 -15.50 -18.63 -14.19
C PHE A 615 -15.65 -19.65 -13.09
N ASN A 616 -16.63 -20.56 -13.22
CA ASN A 616 -16.81 -21.70 -12.34
C ASN A 616 -17.03 -22.95 -13.20
N GLN A 617 -16.15 -23.94 -13.08
CA GLN A 617 -16.31 -25.25 -13.71
C GLN A 617 -16.27 -26.35 -12.65
N ALA A 618 -17.17 -27.33 -12.81
CA ALA A 618 -17.16 -28.56 -12.05
C ALA A 618 -16.91 -29.73 -13.02
N PHE A 619 -15.94 -30.57 -12.70
CA PHE A 619 -15.60 -31.75 -13.49
C PHE A 619 -15.97 -33.00 -12.69
N SER A 620 -16.91 -33.78 -13.21
CA SER A 620 -17.24 -35.09 -12.64
C SER A 620 -16.16 -36.09 -13.02
N THR A 621 -15.60 -36.80 -12.03
CA THR A 621 -14.73 -37.95 -12.30
C THR A 621 -15.56 -39.24 -12.36
N PRO A 622 -15.02 -40.37 -12.87
CA PRO A 622 -15.72 -41.67 -12.87
C PRO A 622 -16.02 -42.22 -11.46
N THR A 623 -15.43 -41.62 -10.43
CA THR A 623 -15.62 -41.86 -9.00
C THR A 623 -16.62 -40.85 -8.41
N PRO A 624 -17.15 -41.03 -7.17
CA PRO A 624 -18.05 -40.07 -6.52
C PRO A 624 -17.30 -38.80 -6.05
N VAL A 625 -16.39 -38.29 -6.87
CA VAL A 625 -15.57 -37.12 -6.65
C VAL A 625 -15.87 -36.12 -7.76
N THR A 626 -16.09 -34.87 -7.39
CA THR A 626 -16.23 -33.76 -8.32
C THR A 626 -15.15 -32.74 -8.01
N VAL A 627 -14.41 -32.33 -9.04
CA VAL A 627 -13.40 -31.28 -8.93
C VAL A 627 -14.06 -29.94 -9.26
N GLU A 628 -14.01 -28.99 -8.34
CA GLU A 628 -14.51 -27.62 -8.54
C GLU A 628 -13.32 -26.70 -8.79
N ALA A 629 -13.35 -25.94 -9.88
CA ALA A 629 -12.38 -24.89 -10.18
C ALA A 629 -13.12 -23.58 -10.45
N ALA A 630 -12.74 -22.56 -9.70
CA ALA A 630 -13.32 -21.23 -9.79
C ALA A 630 -12.21 -20.20 -9.98
N SER A 631 -12.45 -19.19 -10.81
CA SER A 631 -11.66 -17.96 -10.82
C SER A 631 -12.57 -16.78 -11.11
N GLY A 632 -12.46 -15.74 -10.29
CA GLY A 632 -13.21 -14.51 -10.43
C GLY A 632 -12.29 -13.30 -10.51
N SER A 633 -12.79 -12.26 -11.15
CA SER A 633 -12.28 -10.90 -10.98
C SER A 633 -13.45 -9.95 -10.76
N GLN A 634 -13.23 -8.92 -9.97
CA GLN A 634 -14.22 -7.89 -9.68
C GLN A 634 -13.56 -6.53 -9.70
N VAL A 635 -14.18 -5.57 -10.39
CA VAL A 635 -13.78 -4.18 -10.39
C VAL A 635 -14.97 -3.34 -9.97
N ASN A 636 -14.83 -2.61 -8.88
CA ASN A 636 -15.82 -1.65 -8.40
C ASN A 636 -15.28 -0.25 -8.70
N THR A 637 -15.89 0.45 -9.65
CA THR A 637 -15.54 1.82 -10.00
C THR A 637 -16.45 2.77 -9.23
N LEU A 638 -15.87 3.69 -8.45
CA LEU A 638 -16.65 4.66 -7.69
C LEU A 638 -17.26 5.70 -8.66
N LEU A 639 -18.57 5.89 -8.58
CA LEU A 639 -19.29 6.91 -9.36
C LEU A 639 -19.56 8.16 -8.52
N LYS A 640 -19.94 7.97 -7.26
CA LYS A 640 -20.28 9.04 -6.33
C LYS A 640 -20.06 8.59 -4.91
N GLU A 641 -19.59 9.49 -4.07
CA GLU A 641 -19.44 9.29 -2.64
C GLU A 641 -19.99 10.50 -1.88
N GLN A 642 -20.53 10.25 -0.71
CA GLN A 642 -21.07 11.26 0.17
C GLN A 642 -20.75 10.89 1.61
N LEU A 643 -20.10 11.81 2.34
CA LEU A 643 -19.83 11.65 3.76
C LEU A 643 -21.11 11.89 4.56
N GLY A 644 -21.25 11.18 5.67
CA GLY A 644 -22.26 11.49 6.66
C GLY A 644 -21.86 12.70 7.49
N SER A 645 -22.86 13.36 8.07
CA SER A 645 -22.73 14.64 8.79
C SER A 645 -23.07 14.53 10.28
N GLN A 646 -23.27 13.31 10.79
CA GLN A 646 -23.80 13.07 12.14
C GLN A 646 -22.73 12.81 13.20
N SER A 647 -21.51 12.45 12.78
CA SER A 647 -20.39 12.07 13.66
C SER A 647 -19.05 12.45 13.04
N LEU A 648 -18.06 12.71 13.87
CA LEU A 648 -16.67 12.97 13.49
C LEU A 648 -15.85 11.70 13.27
N ASP A 649 -16.38 10.50 13.55
CA ASP A 649 -15.58 9.26 13.57
C ASP A 649 -14.92 8.89 12.24
N LEU A 650 -15.49 9.30 11.10
CA LEU A 650 -14.82 9.13 9.80
C LEU A 650 -13.82 10.26 9.51
N ILE A 651 -14.09 11.47 9.99
CA ILE A 651 -13.30 12.68 9.73
C ILE A 651 -12.03 12.69 10.59
N LEU A 652 -12.11 12.26 11.84
CA LEU A 652 -11.00 12.29 12.80
C LEU A 652 -9.78 11.48 12.36
N PRO A 653 -9.90 10.21 11.91
CA PRO A 653 -8.77 9.46 11.39
C PRO A 653 -8.16 10.10 10.12
N ILE A 654 -8.97 10.72 9.27
CA ILE A 654 -8.48 11.47 8.10
C ILE A 654 -7.70 12.71 8.56
N ALA A 655 -8.28 13.47 9.49
CA ALA A 655 -7.67 14.66 10.07
C ALA A 655 -6.34 14.32 10.75
N LEU A 656 -6.27 13.24 11.54
CA LEU A 656 -5.02 12.78 12.16
C LEU A 656 -3.94 12.53 11.10
N SER A 657 -4.29 11.90 9.97
CA SER A 657 -3.32 11.60 8.91
C SER A 657 -2.86 12.83 8.09
N LYS A 658 -3.57 13.96 8.15
CA LYS A 658 -3.37 15.12 7.26
C LYS A 658 -3.07 16.43 7.97
N LEU A 659 -3.55 16.60 9.19
CA LEU A 659 -3.42 17.81 10.00
C LEU A 659 -2.43 17.67 11.16
N ALA A 660 -1.96 16.46 11.48
CA ALA A 660 -0.86 16.26 12.44
C ALA A 660 0.44 16.89 11.91
N GLU A 661 1.43 17.05 12.79
CA GLU A 661 2.73 17.64 12.43
C GLU A 661 3.39 16.89 11.26
N GLY A 662 3.79 17.62 10.21
CA GLY A 662 4.32 17.03 8.97
C GLY A 662 3.25 16.47 8.01
N GLY A 663 1.96 16.69 8.28
CA GLY A 663 0.85 16.31 7.42
C GLY A 663 0.65 17.19 6.18
N ASP A 664 -0.22 16.75 5.27
CA ASP A 664 -0.53 17.42 4.01
C ASP A 664 -1.80 18.29 4.13
N ILE A 665 -1.61 19.52 4.59
CA ILE A 665 -2.70 20.49 4.79
C ILE A 665 -3.38 20.86 3.47
N ALA A 666 -2.62 20.98 2.38
CA ALA A 666 -3.17 21.32 1.07
C ALA A 666 -4.13 20.22 0.57
N TRP A 667 -3.78 18.95 0.82
CA TRP A 667 -4.69 17.85 0.55
C TRP A 667 -5.96 17.90 1.39
N TRP A 668 -5.85 18.24 2.69
CA TRP A 668 -7.01 18.37 3.56
C TRP A 668 -7.97 19.44 3.04
N ASP A 669 -7.46 20.62 2.70
CA ASP A 669 -8.29 21.73 2.21
C ASP A 669 -8.99 21.33 0.90
N GLY A 670 -8.28 20.69 -0.04
CA GLY A 670 -8.89 20.15 -1.26
C GLY A 670 -9.93 19.05 -1.01
N TYR A 671 -9.75 18.24 0.03
CA TYR A 671 -10.73 17.23 0.45
C TYR A 671 -12.00 17.85 1.02
N VAL A 672 -11.86 18.88 1.88
CA VAL A 672 -12.98 19.64 2.43
C VAL A 672 -13.78 20.30 1.31
N ASP A 673 -13.13 20.91 0.33
CA ASP A 673 -13.79 21.54 -0.81
C ASP A 673 -14.55 20.53 -1.68
N LYS A 674 -13.94 19.38 -1.98
CA LYS A 674 -14.58 18.29 -2.72
C LYS A 674 -15.85 17.78 -2.00
N HIS A 675 -15.88 17.83 -0.67
CA HIS A 675 -16.98 17.36 0.16
C HIS A 675 -17.75 18.49 0.87
N ALA A 676 -17.67 19.73 0.35
CA ALA A 676 -18.24 20.92 0.93
C ALA A 676 -19.69 20.75 1.43
N PRO A 677 -20.64 20.16 0.66
CA PRO A 677 -22.01 19.97 1.13
C PRO A 677 -22.13 19.09 2.40
N ALA A 678 -21.26 18.10 2.56
CA ALA A 678 -21.27 17.23 3.73
C ALA A 678 -20.67 17.93 4.96
N PHE A 679 -19.61 18.71 4.78
CA PHE A 679 -19.03 19.55 5.82
C PHE A 679 -20.01 20.65 6.26
N ASP A 680 -20.73 21.28 5.33
CA ASP A 680 -21.74 22.29 5.65
C ASP A 680 -22.92 21.67 6.40
N ALA A 681 -23.36 20.47 6.01
CA ALA A 681 -24.38 19.74 6.75
C ALA A 681 -23.92 19.37 8.18
N LEU A 682 -22.64 18.99 8.35
CA LEU A 682 -22.06 18.74 9.67
C LEU A 682 -22.05 20.02 10.50
N LEU A 683 -21.63 21.15 9.93
CA LEU A 683 -21.63 22.45 10.62
C LEU A 683 -23.03 22.89 11.01
N ASN A 684 -24.04 22.66 10.16
CA ASN A 684 -25.44 22.90 10.51
C ASN A 684 -25.88 22.03 11.71
N ASN A 685 -25.50 20.75 11.74
CA ASN A 685 -25.79 19.88 12.88
C ASN A 685 -25.08 20.34 14.17
N ILE A 686 -23.91 20.98 14.05
CA ILE A 686 -23.19 21.58 15.18
C ILE A 686 -23.88 22.86 15.67
N ALA A 687 -24.46 23.65 14.76
CA ALA A 687 -25.16 24.89 15.09
C ALA A 687 -26.46 24.65 15.90
N GLU A 688 -27.10 23.49 15.74
CA GLU A 688 -28.31 23.10 16.48
C GLU A 688 -28.03 22.82 17.96
N THR A 689 -27.93 23.87 18.79
CA THR A 689 -27.67 23.76 20.24
C THR A 689 -28.89 23.38 21.08
N GLY A 690 -30.10 23.40 20.50
CA GLY A 690 -31.36 23.13 21.21
C GLY A 690 -31.73 21.64 21.35
N LYS A 691 -30.97 20.74 20.72
CA LYS A 691 -31.17 19.28 20.79
C LYS A 691 -29.87 18.60 21.17
N VAL A 692 -29.93 17.60 22.06
CA VAL A 692 -28.77 16.76 22.37
C VAL A 692 -28.59 15.77 21.21
N THR A 693 -27.72 16.12 20.27
CA THR A 693 -27.38 15.28 19.11
C THR A 693 -26.16 14.40 19.42
N LEU A 694 -25.85 13.44 18.55
CA LEU A 694 -24.61 12.67 18.65
C LEU A 694 -23.38 13.58 18.54
N ILE A 695 -23.39 14.51 17.57
CA ILE A 695 -22.28 15.44 17.35
C ILE A 695 -22.06 16.39 18.54
N SER A 696 -23.13 16.87 19.20
CA SER A 696 -22.97 17.72 20.39
C SER A 696 -22.32 16.98 21.56
N ARG A 697 -22.61 15.67 21.72
CA ARG A 697 -21.96 14.82 22.73
C ARG A 697 -20.49 14.58 22.40
N GLU A 698 -20.16 14.33 21.14
CA GLU A 698 -18.77 14.18 20.69
C GLU A 698 -17.96 15.46 20.94
N LEU A 699 -18.51 16.63 20.62
CA LEU A 699 -17.86 17.92 20.89
C LEU A 699 -17.68 18.19 22.38
N ALA A 700 -18.64 17.81 23.22
CA ALA A 700 -18.49 17.91 24.68
C ALA A 700 -17.35 17.02 25.19
N ALA A 701 -17.27 15.77 24.72
CA ALA A 701 -16.18 14.86 25.07
C ALA A 701 -14.81 15.37 24.59
N ILE A 702 -14.73 15.95 23.39
CA ILE A 702 -13.51 16.58 22.87
C ILE A 702 -13.11 17.79 23.71
N ARG A 703 -14.07 18.63 24.13
CA ARG A 703 -13.82 19.80 24.98
C ARG A 703 -13.10 19.43 26.28
N GLU A 704 -13.42 18.29 26.88
CA GLU A 704 -12.77 17.79 28.10
C GLU A 704 -11.31 17.35 27.88
N LYS A 705 -10.89 17.14 26.63
CA LYS A 705 -9.55 16.66 26.26
C LYS A 705 -8.63 17.76 25.71
N ILE A 706 -9.18 18.90 25.30
CA ILE A 706 -8.41 20.04 24.80
C ILE A 706 -8.03 20.96 25.97
N THR A 707 -6.85 21.55 25.92
CA THR A 707 -6.41 22.58 26.88
C THR A 707 -7.42 23.73 26.95
N ALA A 708 -7.89 24.07 28.16
CA ALA A 708 -8.97 25.02 28.38
C ALA A 708 -8.73 26.42 27.78
N GLU A 709 -7.46 26.84 27.65
CA GLU A 709 -7.07 28.14 27.11
C GLU A 709 -7.35 28.30 25.61
N LYS A 710 -7.47 27.22 24.85
CA LYS A 710 -7.60 27.28 23.38
C LYS A 710 -8.99 27.73 22.91
N ALA A 711 -10.04 27.58 23.72
CA ALA A 711 -11.44 27.95 23.42
C ALA A 711 -11.99 27.52 22.02
N VAL A 712 -11.35 26.55 21.36
CA VAL A 712 -11.61 26.19 19.95
C VAL A 712 -12.99 25.57 19.71
N VAL A 713 -13.52 24.82 20.67
CA VAL A 713 -14.87 24.23 20.57
C VAL A 713 -15.95 25.31 20.60
N ASP A 714 -15.81 26.31 21.48
CA ASP A 714 -16.75 27.44 21.56
C ASP A 714 -16.63 28.38 20.34
N GLN A 715 -15.45 28.48 19.74
CA GLN A 715 -15.26 29.20 18.47
C GLN A 715 -15.94 28.46 17.31
N LEU A 716 -15.78 27.14 17.22
CA LEU A 716 -16.46 26.31 16.22
C LEU A 716 -17.97 26.43 16.32
N ILE A 717 -18.55 26.32 17.52
CA ILE A 717 -20.00 26.43 17.72
C ILE A 717 -20.50 27.81 17.26
N ARG A 718 -19.82 28.90 17.65
CA ARG A 718 -20.19 30.26 17.21
C ARG A 718 -20.06 30.46 15.71
N ALA A 719 -18.99 29.95 15.10
CA ALA A 719 -18.79 30.07 13.66
C ALA A 719 -19.84 29.24 12.89
N ALA A 720 -20.18 28.05 13.38
CA ALA A 720 -21.25 27.22 12.83
C ALA A 720 -22.61 27.90 12.92
N GLN A 721 -22.95 28.54 14.06
CA GLN A 721 -24.16 29.33 14.22
C GLN A 721 -24.21 30.51 13.24
N ALA A 722 -23.12 31.27 13.10
CA ALA A 722 -23.06 32.37 12.13
C ALA A 722 -23.23 31.89 10.68
N ALA A 723 -22.66 30.73 10.34
CA ALA A 723 -22.84 30.12 9.03
C ALA A 723 -24.27 29.58 8.80
N HIS A 724 -24.92 29.06 9.85
CA HIS A 724 -26.31 28.63 9.80
C HIS A 724 -27.27 29.81 9.61
N ASP A 725 -27.07 30.89 10.37
CA ASP A 725 -27.90 32.09 10.33
C ASP A 725 -27.73 32.86 9.01
N ARG A 726 -26.51 32.85 8.46
CA ARG A 726 -26.18 33.52 7.20
C ARG A 726 -25.25 32.64 6.35
N PRO A 727 -25.79 31.73 5.52
CA PRO A 727 -24.99 30.78 4.74
C PRO A 727 -24.39 31.42 3.48
N ASP A 728 -23.36 32.26 3.68
CA ASP A 728 -22.55 32.84 2.60
C ASP A 728 -21.15 32.21 2.55
N ALA A 729 -20.41 32.46 1.46
CA ALA A 729 -19.09 31.85 1.27
C ALA A 729 -18.10 32.21 2.39
N THR A 730 -18.21 33.39 2.98
CA THR A 730 -17.29 33.87 4.03
C THR A 730 -17.59 33.20 5.37
N THR A 731 -18.85 33.13 5.78
CA THR A 731 -19.26 32.47 7.05
C THR A 731 -19.04 30.96 6.99
N LEU A 732 -19.36 30.31 5.86
CA LEU A 732 -19.10 28.89 5.65
C LEU A 732 -17.60 28.58 5.69
N HIS A 733 -16.77 29.39 5.03
CA HIS A 733 -15.31 29.23 5.11
C HIS A 733 -14.79 29.42 6.54
N THR A 734 -15.27 30.45 7.25
CA THR A 734 -14.90 30.69 8.66
C THR A 734 -15.25 29.50 9.56
N ALA A 735 -16.43 28.90 9.36
CA ALA A 735 -16.86 27.74 10.12
C ALA A 735 -16.02 26.48 9.80
N ARG A 736 -15.63 26.27 8.55
CA ARG A 736 -14.73 25.17 8.16
C ARG A 736 -13.31 25.35 8.73
N GLU A 737 -12.78 26.57 8.74
CA GLU A 737 -11.49 26.86 9.39
C GLU A 737 -11.56 26.66 10.90
N ALA A 738 -12.68 27.04 11.55
CA ALA A 738 -12.88 26.78 12.97
C ALA A 738 -12.96 25.26 13.26
N LEU A 739 -13.55 24.47 12.37
CA LEU A 739 -13.57 23.01 12.48
C LEU A 739 -12.16 22.43 12.37
N LYS A 740 -11.37 22.88 11.38
CA LYS A 740 -9.96 22.50 11.20
C LYS A 740 -9.14 22.85 12.45
N ALA A 741 -9.27 24.06 12.98
CA ALA A 741 -8.57 24.48 14.20
C ALA A 741 -8.92 23.61 15.42
N MET A 742 -10.21 23.26 15.59
CA MET A 742 -10.66 22.36 16.65
C MET A 742 -10.05 20.96 16.49
N LEU A 743 -10.08 20.39 15.29
CA LEU A 743 -9.51 19.07 15.00
C LEU A 743 -8.00 19.05 15.27
N THR A 744 -7.25 20.04 14.79
CA THR A 744 -5.80 20.16 15.03
C THR A 744 -5.50 20.27 16.53
N ALA A 745 -6.26 21.06 17.27
CA ALA A 745 -6.07 21.17 18.72
C ALA A 745 -6.32 19.83 19.44
N TYR A 746 -7.36 19.09 19.06
CA TYR A 746 -7.66 17.77 19.62
C TYR A 746 -6.60 16.71 19.28
N ILE A 747 -6.11 16.72 18.04
CA ILE A 747 -5.02 15.85 17.57
C ILE A 747 -3.78 16.05 18.42
N ASN A 748 -3.34 17.31 18.56
CA ASN A 748 -2.10 17.66 19.23
C ASN A 748 -2.16 17.46 20.75
N ASP A 749 -3.29 17.76 21.39
CA ASP A 749 -3.40 17.72 22.85
C ASP A 749 -3.70 16.32 23.40
N TYR A 750 -4.33 15.43 22.60
CA TYR A 750 -4.80 14.14 23.12
C TYR A 750 -4.75 12.99 22.10
N TYR A 751 -5.35 13.16 20.92
CA TYR A 751 -5.72 12.03 20.08
C TYR A 751 -4.51 11.30 19.48
N GLU A 752 -3.49 12.02 19.01
CA GLU A 752 -2.29 11.37 18.46
C GLU A 752 -1.57 10.52 19.51
N ALA A 753 -1.39 11.07 20.72
CA ALA A 753 -0.80 10.35 21.85
C ALA A 753 -1.60 9.07 22.17
N LYS A 754 -2.93 9.17 22.17
CA LYS A 754 -3.81 8.04 22.43
C LYS A 754 -3.69 6.93 21.39
N VAL A 755 -3.54 7.25 20.11
CA VAL A 755 -3.27 6.26 19.06
C VAL A 755 -1.89 5.64 19.25
N LYS A 756 -0.87 6.44 19.58
CA LYS A 756 0.50 5.94 19.82
C LYS A 756 0.58 4.96 21.01
N GLU A 757 -0.19 5.18 22.08
CA GLU A 757 -0.27 4.29 23.25
C GLU A 757 -0.69 2.85 22.92
N ALA A 758 -1.50 2.65 21.88
CA ALA A 758 -1.95 1.31 21.47
C ALA A 758 -0.85 0.48 20.81
N TRP A 759 0.30 1.09 20.51
CA TRP A 759 1.42 0.44 19.86
C TRP A 759 2.55 0.17 20.84
N SER A 760 3.05 -1.06 20.80
CA SER A 760 4.23 -1.48 21.57
C SER A 760 5.45 -1.50 20.66
N VAL A 761 6.58 -0.92 21.12
CA VAL A 761 7.87 -0.98 20.42
C VAL A 761 8.71 -2.09 21.05
N THR A 762 9.01 -3.14 20.28
CA THR A 762 9.83 -4.29 20.70
C THR A 762 11.16 -4.34 19.99
#